data_AF-A0A7X0EDF0-F1
#
_entry.id   AF-A0A7X0EDF0-F1
#
_cell.length_a   1.000
_cell.length_b   1.000
_cell.length_c   1.000
_cell.angle_alpha   90.00
_cell.angle_beta   90.00
_cell.angle_gamma   90.00
#
_symmetry.space_group_name_H-M   'P 1'
#
loop_
_entity.id
_entity.type
_entity.pdbx_description
1 polymer ?
#
loop_
_entity_poly.entity_id
_entity_poly.type
_entity_poly.pdbx_seq_one_letter_code
_entity_poly.pdbx_strand_id
1 'polypeptide(L)'
;MGSTPRAPGTQDGLIDFSGYSDAQLHDLQHFLDPNASPLNHANLLAEMARRGASADTVDNAQSSPGAKAGRWMVRLTRRDGLPGWLEAVRRHQPLYGAGSVEINDEGLVLHGRRRTWLGVPLQATRAIPSGAIRNVGTDGTLVQFDQDRGSSLLAAIGLGAGRYSFRAGSAADAQAIARALPATRTEGFDDSWAAVRQFDRAMEAAGGPWVTVALVLINILAYAAMAWASGGFSGFNLQSLVSWGGNFGVMTANGQWWRLFTALFMHLDPLHLIVNMWALWNVGRLTERLYGRWLFLALYLATGLLGGLASVIWDPARVCAGASGAIFGLFGLFVAYLSQRRTRLPRAVFRAHWLSTSVFVLFSLTNGAMQTGIDNAAHVGGLLAGLALGLILAQPLAENGQARLRPVAAGLAVALLIVTTTAGILRARNDGARLSPLEQYWQSHQDLARDNAAAERRWAELASRLGGGTLSVADGAAAFESEVVPAWQKMADRLRQEKLLLPPDQARAGAETLEYTENRLTWARKLVVALKANDNSHALEFQDLNQKNQRLAARLQWRSMQAAMAHRPAALSNNTLVTYIRDLVRSGGADCIHGPEVFGRTPKATDARDDGPALRDAAGCAAQRALRKGDYAALEAMMADGLRTIGDLPDGGSRLQGVLGGLNDLFDYEGLDIDAQFARIAGWRRAYPQSIYPDLAEAELLSIWAWWARGHGTANMVSGQAMAVFEFRQYMTAVALEDIRDRAKDLPAWYAQSMQLSVSDGSEAAKTRTLFNEGNAKFPHFYELHRQMLRALMPRWGGSAADVDHFIQEVVAAAPEGERDALLARLYWSYATLEDDDYDVVEKNDILGSRLMAGFDALLKRYPKSDYWLNAYANMACRTNSAIKYIELRPDLDKRRSSVAWSETVSIDSCDKKFDAAMTAYRRSHPDWQGPAAIAG
;
A
#
# COMPACT_ATOMS: atom_id res chain seq x y z
N MET A 1 0.11 -7.72 -16.17
CA MET A 1 -0.44 -6.91 -15.06
C MET A 1 0.72 -6.53 -14.15
N GLY A 2 1.40 -5.43 -14.47
CA GLY A 2 2.54 -4.90 -13.72
C GLY A 2 2.18 -3.52 -13.19
N SER A 3 2.55 -3.26 -11.93
CA SER A 3 2.57 -1.96 -11.23
C SER A 3 1.46 -0.96 -11.59
N THR A 4 0.45 -0.86 -10.73
CA THR A 4 -0.45 0.30 -10.68
C THR A 4 0.37 1.57 -10.42
N PRO A 5 0.30 2.59 -11.30
CA PRO A 5 0.96 3.86 -11.05
C PRO A 5 0.33 4.56 -9.85
N ARG A 6 1.16 5.12 -8.98
CA ARG A 6 0.76 6.17 -8.03
C ARG A 6 0.77 7.52 -8.75
N ALA A 7 0.11 8.51 -8.15
CA ALA A 7 0.11 9.90 -8.60
C ALA A 7 1.53 10.41 -8.93
N PRO A 8 1.70 11.33 -9.90
CA PRO A 8 3.02 11.77 -10.35
C PRO A 8 3.78 12.48 -9.22
N GLY A 9 4.90 11.88 -8.80
CA GLY A 9 5.84 12.44 -7.84
C GLY A 9 6.93 13.27 -8.53
N THR A 10 7.06 14.51 -8.04
CA THR A 10 8.23 15.40 -7.93
C THR A 10 9.60 14.92 -8.42
N GLN A 11 10.28 15.79 -9.18
CA GLN A 11 11.61 15.63 -9.84
C GLN A 11 12.82 15.58 -8.86
N ASP A 12 12.91 14.57 -7.99
CA ASP A 12 14.09 14.35 -7.13
C ASP A 12 15.15 13.47 -7.82
N GLY A 13 16.44 13.86 -7.75
CA GLY A 13 17.58 13.10 -8.29
C GLY A 13 18.12 13.50 -9.67
N LEU A 14 17.61 14.59 -10.28
CA LEU A 14 17.99 15.03 -11.64
C LEU A 14 19.06 16.14 -11.69
N ILE A 15 19.55 16.65 -10.54
CA ILE A 15 20.55 17.72 -10.50
C ILE A 15 21.98 17.13 -10.55
N ASP A 16 22.76 17.55 -11.55
CA ASP A 16 24.19 17.23 -11.66
C ASP A 16 25.03 18.30 -10.94
N PHE A 17 25.60 17.92 -9.79
CA PHE A 17 26.41 18.81 -8.95
C PHE A 17 27.88 18.93 -9.42
N SER A 18 28.31 18.14 -10.41
CA SER A 18 29.72 18.14 -10.84
C SER A 18 30.16 19.45 -11.49
N GLY A 19 29.22 20.21 -12.07
CA GLY A 19 29.47 21.51 -12.71
C GLY A 19 29.52 22.73 -11.78
N TYR A 20 29.32 22.56 -10.47
CA TYR A 20 29.27 23.66 -9.50
C TYR A 20 30.61 23.85 -8.76
N SER A 21 30.93 25.10 -8.40
CA SER A 21 32.12 25.45 -7.61
C SER A 21 31.95 25.10 -6.12
N ASP A 22 33.05 24.95 -5.37
CA ASP A 22 33.00 24.54 -3.97
C ASP A 22 32.23 25.53 -3.08
N ALA A 23 32.29 26.84 -3.40
CA ALA A 23 31.48 27.85 -2.72
C ALA A 23 29.97 27.68 -2.99
N GLN A 24 29.60 27.35 -4.24
CA GLN A 24 28.20 27.09 -4.61
C GLN A 24 27.67 25.79 -3.99
N LEU A 25 28.50 24.74 -3.89
CA LEU A 25 28.12 23.47 -3.26
C LEU A 25 27.83 23.67 -1.76
N HIS A 26 28.60 24.52 -1.07
CA HIS A 26 28.35 24.88 0.33
C HIS A 26 27.08 25.71 0.52
N ASP A 27 26.79 26.66 -0.38
CA ASP A 27 25.52 27.41 -0.32
C ASP A 27 24.31 26.50 -0.57
N LEU A 28 24.39 25.60 -1.57
CA LEU A 28 23.32 24.67 -1.92
C LEU A 28 22.98 23.69 -0.78
N GLN A 29 23.94 23.38 0.10
CA GLN A 29 23.71 22.55 1.29
C GLN A 29 22.69 23.17 2.25
N HIS A 30 22.55 24.49 2.25
CA HIS A 30 21.62 25.20 3.14
C HIS A 30 20.23 25.45 2.53
N PHE A 31 20.08 25.30 1.21
CA PHE A 31 18.82 25.52 0.49
C PHE A 31 18.06 24.24 0.12
N LEU A 32 18.74 23.10 -0.03
CA LEU A 32 18.13 21.82 -0.33
C LEU A 32 17.57 21.15 0.94
N ASP A 33 16.24 21.10 1.07
CA ASP A 33 15.58 20.41 2.19
C ASP A 33 15.78 18.88 2.07
N PRO A 34 16.48 18.25 3.03
CA PRO A 34 16.76 16.81 3.00
C PRO A 34 15.49 15.94 3.11
N ASN A 35 14.35 16.48 3.54
CA ASN A 35 13.08 15.75 3.61
C ASN A 35 12.25 15.85 2.33
N ALA A 36 12.36 16.96 1.59
CA ALA A 36 11.57 17.20 0.38
C ALA A 36 12.25 16.63 -0.88
N SER A 37 13.59 16.61 -0.94
CA SER A 37 14.39 16.13 -2.09
C SER A 37 15.62 15.30 -1.65
N PRO A 38 15.41 14.11 -1.06
CA PRO A 38 16.47 13.30 -0.45
C PRO A 38 17.57 12.81 -1.41
N LEU A 39 17.27 12.52 -2.67
CA LEU A 39 18.25 12.03 -3.66
C LEU A 39 19.19 13.15 -4.12
N ASN A 40 18.67 14.33 -4.44
CA ASN A 40 19.50 15.49 -4.77
C ASN A 40 20.40 15.90 -3.57
N HIS A 41 19.87 15.85 -2.34
CA HIS A 41 20.67 16.12 -1.13
C HIS A 41 21.78 15.07 -0.92
N ALA A 42 21.51 13.78 -1.16
CA ALA A 42 22.53 12.73 -1.08
C ALA A 42 23.63 12.88 -2.14
N ASN A 43 23.26 13.24 -3.38
CA ASN A 43 24.21 13.46 -4.48
C ASN A 43 25.13 14.66 -4.22
N LEU A 44 24.60 15.75 -3.64
CA LEU A 44 25.38 16.91 -3.20
C LEU A 44 26.45 16.52 -2.16
N LEU A 45 26.06 15.78 -1.11
CA LEU A 45 26.98 15.33 -0.07
C LEU A 45 28.05 14.36 -0.59
N ALA A 46 27.69 13.50 -1.55
CA ALA A 46 28.63 12.58 -2.17
C ALA A 46 29.71 13.32 -2.99
N GLU A 47 29.34 14.37 -3.73
CA GLU A 47 30.29 15.19 -4.50
C GLU A 47 31.20 16.02 -3.58
N MET A 48 30.69 16.54 -2.46
CA MET A 48 31.51 17.22 -1.45
C MET A 48 32.50 16.26 -0.76
N ALA A 49 32.06 15.04 -0.41
CA ALA A 49 32.92 14.02 0.19
C ALA A 49 34.02 13.54 -0.78
N ARG A 50 33.72 13.49 -2.09
CA ARG A 50 34.69 13.15 -3.13
C ARG A 50 35.85 14.15 -3.21
N ARG A 51 35.60 15.43 -2.90
CA ARG A 51 36.61 16.51 -2.96
C ARG A 51 37.41 16.69 -1.66
N GLY A 52 36.91 16.22 -0.51
CA GLY A 52 37.54 16.40 0.81
C GLY A 52 38.59 15.37 1.24
N ALA A 53 38.92 14.37 0.40
CA ALA A 53 39.75 13.22 0.80
C ALA A 53 41.27 13.34 0.51
N SER A 54 41.80 14.54 0.25
CA SER A 54 43.23 14.77 0.03
C SER A 54 43.83 15.74 1.05
N ALA A 55 44.13 15.27 2.26
CA ALA A 55 45.01 15.95 3.22
C ALA A 55 45.52 15.00 4.33
N ASP A 56 46.80 14.64 4.20
CA ASP A 56 47.85 14.72 5.22
C ASP A 56 47.97 13.83 6.49
N THR A 57 49.24 13.39 6.66
CA THR A 57 50.11 13.36 7.88
C THR A 57 50.05 12.17 8.86
N VAL A 58 51.11 11.77 9.61
CA VAL A 58 52.60 11.80 9.58
C VAL A 58 53.06 11.13 10.90
N ASP A 59 54.31 10.63 10.92
CA ASP A 59 55.25 10.47 12.04
C ASP A 59 55.38 9.21 12.95
N ASN A 60 56.67 8.93 13.14
CA ASN A 60 57.35 7.86 13.86
C ASN A 60 58.12 8.51 15.03
N ALA A 61 58.11 7.92 16.24
CA ALA A 61 59.11 8.24 17.27
C ALA A 61 59.33 7.10 18.28
N GLN A 62 60.54 6.53 18.20
CA GLN A 62 61.53 6.15 19.23
C GLN A 62 61.19 5.56 20.62
N SER A 63 62.11 4.67 21.01
CA SER A 63 62.25 3.77 22.17
C SER A 63 62.86 4.38 23.43
N SER A 64 62.61 3.77 24.62
CA SER A 64 63.65 3.39 25.62
C SER A 64 63.07 2.62 26.85
N PRO A 65 63.91 1.96 27.69
CA PRO A 65 63.63 0.60 28.22
C PRO A 65 63.58 0.43 29.76
N GLY A 66 63.09 -0.74 30.19
CA GLY A 66 63.66 -1.49 31.32
C GLY A 66 62.73 -1.83 32.50
N ALA A 67 62.27 -3.10 32.61
CA ALA A 67 61.96 -3.77 33.90
C ALA A 67 61.75 -5.29 33.68
N LYS A 68 62.04 -6.10 34.70
CA LYS A 68 62.10 -7.57 34.67
C LYS A 68 60.80 -8.21 34.16
N ALA A 69 60.83 -8.64 32.91
CA ALA A 69 59.71 -9.25 32.23
C ALA A 69 59.74 -10.79 32.33
N GLY A 70 58.71 -11.38 32.92
CA GLY A 70 58.34 -12.75 32.59
C GLY A 70 57.69 -12.73 31.21
N ARG A 71 58.28 -13.41 30.21
CA ARG A 71 57.72 -13.52 28.87
C ARG A 71 57.33 -14.96 28.58
N TRP A 72 56.06 -15.17 28.25
CA TRP A 72 55.51 -16.48 27.89
C TRP A 72 55.04 -16.48 26.45
N MET A 73 55.33 -17.55 25.71
CA MET A 73 54.71 -17.79 24.41
C MET A 73 53.27 -18.26 24.60
N VAL A 74 52.34 -17.61 23.90
CA VAL A 74 50.90 -17.88 24.02
C VAL A 74 50.23 -17.93 22.65
N ARG A 75 49.05 -18.53 22.60
CA ARG A 75 48.12 -18.39 21.48
C ARG A 75 46.96 -17.50 21.87
N LEU A 76 46.86 -16.35 21.22
CA LEU A 76 45.79 -15.38 21.42
C LEU A 76 44.46 -15.91 20.84
N THR A 77 44.53 -16.70 19.76
CA THR A 77 43.37 -17.41 19.17
C THR A 77 43.69 -18.88 18.88
N ARG A 78 42.66 -19.73 18.76
CA ARG A 78 42.83 -21.19 18.49
C ARG A 78 43.45 -21.43 17.11
N ARG A 79 43.14 -20.59 16.12
CA ARG A 79 43.68 -20.65 14.75
C ARG A 79 44.57 -19.46 14.45
N ASP A 80 45.44 -19.60 13.44
CA ASP A 80 46.20 -18.50 12.85
C ASP A 80 45.51 -17.95 11.59
N GLY A 81 46.10 -16.93 10.97
CA GLY A 81 45.63 -16.39 9.69
C GLY A 81 44.24 -15.74 9.76
N LEU A 82 43.48 -15.81 8.67
CA LEU A 82 42.13 -15.24 8.57
C LEU A 82 41.13 -15.88 9.56
N PRO A 83 41.11 -17.21 9.76
CA PRO A 83 40.24 -17.83 10.77
C PRO A 83 40.57 -17.38 12.20
N GLY A 84 41.85 -17.19 12.52
CA GLY A 84 42.29 -16.62 13.80
C GLY A 84 41.84 -15.17 13.99
N TRP A 85 41.97 -14.35 12.94
CA TRP A 85 41.50 -12.96 12.97
C TRP A 85 39.99 -12.85 13.17
N LEU A 86 39.19 -13.65 12.46
CA LEU A 86 37.74 -13.71 12.65
C LEU A 86 37.35 -14.17 14.07
N GLU A 87 38.13 -15.09 14.65
CA GLU A 87 37.97 -15.51 16.05
C GLU A 87 38.24 -14.36 17.02
N ALA A 88 39.31 -13.59 16.81
CA ALA A 88 39.65 -12.43 17.63
C ALA A 88 38.58 -11.32 17.54
N VAL A 89 38.11 -10.98 16.33
CA VAL A 89 37.02 -10.01 16.12
C VAL A 89 35.76 -10.46 16.86
N ARG A 90 35.36 -11.72 16.71
CA ARG A 90 34.19 -12.29 17.41
C ARG A 90 34.34 -12.22 18.94
N ARG A 91 35.56 -12.39 19.46
CA ARG A 91 35.86 -12.34 20.89
C ARG A 91 36.26 -10.95 21.39
N HIS A 92 36.15 -9.92 20.54
CA HIS A 92 36.56 -8.55 20.84
C HIS A 92 38.01 -8.44 21.34
N GLN A 93 38.89 -9.30 20.82
CA GLN A 93 40.30 -9.30 21.17
C GLN A 93 41.10 -8.44 20.19
N PRO A 94 42.04 -7.61 20.68
CA PRO A 94 42.78 -6.68 19.83
C PRO A 94 43.83 -7.36 18.95
N LEU A 95 44.19 -8.61 19.26
CA LEU A 95 45.30 -9.34 18.66
C LEU A 95 44.90 -10.79 18.42
N TYR A 96 45.48 -11.43 17.40
CA TYR A 96 45.16 -12.81 17.01
C TYR A 96 46.42 -13.64 16.71
N GLY A 97 46.22 -14.96 16.67
CA GLY A 97 47.22 -15.96 16.31
C GLY A 97 48.22 -16.28 17.44
N ALA A 98 49.36 -16.83 17.05
CA ALA A 98 50.52 -16.97 17.94
C ALA A 98 51.08 -15.61 18.36
N GLY A 99 51.48 -15.50 19.63
CA GLY A 99 51.99 -14.28 20.22
C GLY A 99 52.78 -14.55 21.49
N SER A 100 53.06 -13.50 22.25
CA SER A 100 53.67 -13.61 23.57
C SER A 100 53.02 -12.66 24.56
N VAL A 101 52.93 -13.08 25.81
CA VAL A 101 52.51 -12.22 26.93
C VAL A 101 53.76 -11.86 27.71
N GLU A 102 53.90 -10.58 28.01
CA GLU A 102 54.96 -10.03 28.85
C GLU A 102 54.32 -9.36 30.06
N ILE A 103 54.77 -9.69 31.26
CA ILE A 103 54.27 -9.09 32.51
C ILE A 103 55.42 -8.36 33.17
N ASN A 104 55.19 -7.09 33.50
CA ASN A 104 56.10 -6.21 34.23
C ASN A 104 55.33 -5.47 35.35
N ASP A 105 56.02 -4.61 36.10
CA ASP A 105 55.44 -3.87 37.23
C ASP A 105 54.33 -2.88 36.80
N GLU A 106 54.35 -2.44 35.53
CA GLU A 106 53.34 -1.53 34.96
C GLU A 106 52.06 -2.28 34.53
N GLY A 107 52.14 -3.57 34.23
CA GLY A 107 51.01 -4.41 33.85
C GLY A 107 51.35 -5.53 32.88
N LEU A 108 50.40 -5.85 32.01
CA LEU A 108 50.50 -6.95 31.04
C LEU A 108 50.55 -6.39 29.61
N VAL A 109 51.54 -6.81 28.83
CA VAL A 109 51.69 -6.48 27.41
C VAL A 109 51.47 -7.72 26.57
N LEU A 110 50.44 -7.69 25.72
CA LEU A 110 50.18 -8.71 24.71
C LEU A 110 50.92 -8.34 23.43
N HIS A 111 51.70 -9.26 22.88
CA HIS A 111 52.36 -9.16 21.58
C HIS A 111 51.71 -10.14 20.61
N GLY A 112 51.30 -9.67 19.43
CA GLY A 112 50.65 -10.52 18.43
C GLY A 112 50.48 -9.84 17.09
N ARG A 113 49.47 -10.27 16.33
CA ARG A 113 49.13 -9.65 15.04
C ARG A 113 47.75 -9.00 15.10
N ARG A 114 47.58 -7.89 14.38
CA ARG A 114 46.29 -7.29 14.02
C ARG A 114 46.20 -7.16 12.50
N ARG A 115 45.01 -6.99 11.93
CA ARG A 115 44.87 -6.65 10.50
C ARG A 115 44.49 -5.19 10.35
N THR A 116 45.00 -4.55 9.30
CA THR A 116 44.47 -3.26 8.82
C THR A 116 43.08 -3.46 8.21
N TRP A 117 42.37 -2.38 7.93
CA TRP A 117 41.07 -2.44 7.24
C TRP A 117 41.18 -3.09 5.84
N LEU A 118 42.35 -3.00 5.20
CA LEU A 118 42.70 -3.69 3.93
C LEU A 118 43.13 -5.15 4.10
N GLY A 119 43.05 -5.69 5.33
CA GLY A 119 43.39 -7.07 5.60
C GLY A 119 44.90 -7.35 5.66
N VAL A 120 45.78 -6.34 5.66
CA VAL A 120 47.23 -6.58 5.79
C VAL A 120 47.56 -6.94 7.24
N PRO A 121 48.21 -8.09 7.53
CA PRO A 121 48.60 -8.46 8.87
C PRO A 121 49.80 -7.63 9.34
N LEU A 122 49.64 -6.89 10.44
CA LEU A 122 50.69 -6.12 11.10
C LEU A 122 50.99 -6.70 12.48
N GLN A 123 52.25 -6.70 12.87
CA GLN A 123 52.60 -6.93 14.27
C GLN A 123 52.06 -5.77 15.11
N ALA A 124 51.50 -6.10 16.26
CA ALA A 124 50.95 -5.11 17.18
C ALA A 124 51.07 -5.58 18.62
N THR A 125 51.19 -4.60 19.50
CA THR A 125 51.26 -4.80 20.94
C THR A 125 50.08 -4.12 21.62
N ARG A 126 49.63 -4.68 22.74
CA ARG A 126 48.59 -4.09 23.58
C ARG A 126 49.01 -4.17 25.03
N ALA A 127 49.35 -3.02 25.61
CA ALA A 127 49.58 -2.87 27.04
C ALA A 127 48.26 -2.70 27.80
N ILE A 128 48.16 -3.34 28.96
CA ILE A 128 47.03 -3.29 29.89
C ILE A 128 47.61 -3.01 31.28
N PRO A 129 47.31 -1.83 31.87
CA PRO A 129 47.85 -1.45 33.17
C PRO A 129 47.44 -2.42 34.28
N SER A 130 48.34 -2.72 35.20
CA SER A 130 48.11 -3.66 36.32
C SER A 130 46.85 -3.29 37.13
N GLY A 131 46.67 -2.00 37.47
CA GLY A 131 45.51 -1.52 38.21
C GLY A 131 44.16 -1.65 37.48
N ALA A 132 44.17 -1.89 36.17
CA ALA A 132 42.96 -2.14 35.38
C ALA A 132 42.61 -3.63 35.29
N ILE A 133 43.50 -4.54 35.71
CA ILE A 133 43.27 -5.99 35.62
C ILE A 133 42.51 -6.45 36.86
N ARG A 134 41.40 -7.17 36.65
CA ARG A 134 40.62 -7.85 37.68
C ARG A 134 40.23 -9.24 37.22
N ASN A 135 39.77 -10.08 38.15
CA ASN A 135 39.08 -11.34 37.83
C ASN A 135 39.92 -12.34 37.01
N VAL A 136 41.21 -12.50 37.33
CA VAL A 136 42.13 -13.38 36.60
C VAL A 136 41.82 -14.87 36.86
N GLY A 137 41.32 -15.61 35.88
CA GLY A 137 41.00 -17.04 35.97
C GLY A 137 41.81 -17.90 35.01
N THR A 138 42.01 -19.18 35.38
CA THR A 138 42.63 -20.20 34.51
C THR A 138 41.70 -21.40 34.29
N ASP A 139 41.82 -22.04 33.12
CA ASP A 139 41.14 -23.31 32.77
C ASP A 139 42.01 -24.12 31.79
N GLY A 140 42.73 -25.12 32.33
CA GLY A 140 43.76 -25.85 31.59
C GLY A 140 44.87 -24.90 31.13
N THR A 141 45.03 -24.73 29.82
CA THR A 141 45.98 -23.76 29.23
C THR A 141 45.39 -22.36 29.06
N LEU A 142 44.08 -22.16 29.23
CA LEU A 142 43.43 -20.87 29.05
C LEU A 142 43.68 -19.96 30.27
N VAL A 143 44.10 -18.73 30.01
CA VAL A 143 44.14 -17.62 30.96
C VAL A 143 43.14 -16.57 30.51
N GLN A 144 42.35 -16.02 31.44
CA GLN A 144 41.37 -14.97 31.14
C GLN A 144 41.29 -13.95 32.28
N PHE A 145 41.06 -12.68 31.96
CA PHE A 145 40.87 -11.62 32.95
C PHE A 145 39.98 -10.51 32.37
N ASP A 146 39.44 -9.68 33.26
CA ASP A 146 38.63 -8.52 32.89
C ASP A 146 39.48 -7.24 33.05
N GLN A 147 39.35 -6.32 32.09
CA GLN A 147 39.90 -4.97 32.16
C GLN A 147 38.80 -4.00 32.61
N ASP A 148 39.04 -3.34 33.73
CA ASP A 148 38.26 -2.23 34.24
C ASP A 148 38.46 -0.99 33.33
N ARG A 149 37.37 -0.51 32.72
CA ARG A 149 37.39 0.64 31.79
C ARG A 149 36.56 1.82 32.30
N GLY A 150 36.19 1.84 33.58
CA GLY A 150 35.32 2.85 34.19
C GLY A 150 33.83 2.55 34.04
N SER A 151 33.00 3.26 34.84
CA SER A 151 31.56 3.06 34.92
C SER A 151 30.84 3.70 33.73
N SER A 152 30.34 2.88 32.81
CA SER A 152 29.37 3.29 31.78
C SER A 152 28.03 2.57 31.99
N LEU A 153 26.93 3.15 31.51
CA LEU A 153 25.61 2.51 31.48
C LEU A 153 25.69 1.12 30.81
N LEU A 154 26.57 0.99 29.81
CA LEU A 154 26.85 -0.25 29.09
C LEU A 154 27.59 -1.28 29.96
N ALA A 155 28.53 -0.86 30.81
CA ALA A 155 29.21 -1.75 31.77
C ALA A 155 28.25 -2.30 32.84
N ALA A 156 27.27 -1.51 33.29
CA ALA A 156 26.26 -1.92 34.29
C ALA A 156 25.31 -3.03 33.79
N ILE A 157 25.10 -3.12 32.47
CA ILE A 157 24.32 -4.19 31.81
C ILE A 157 25.20 -5.33 31.26
N GLY A 158 26.49 -5.35 31.59
CA GLY A 158 27.44 -6.41 31.22
C GLY A 158 28.08 -6.27 29.83
N LEU A 159 27.85 -5.16 29.13
CA LEU A 159 28.39 -4.85 27.81
C LEU A 159 29.45 -3.73 27.95
N GLY A 160 30.61 -3.99 28.55
CA GLY A 160 31.61 -2.93 28.72
C GLY A 160 32.91 -3.28 29.45
N ALA A 161 32.97 -4.41 30.16
CA ALA A 161 34.23 -4.94 30.68
C ALA A 161 35.06 -5.54 29.54
N GLY A 162 36.26 -5.03 29.31
CA GLY A 162 37.16 -5.55 28.28
C GLY A 162 37.72 -6.89 28.72
N ARG A 163 37.13 -8.00 28.27
CA ARG A 163 37.54 -9.35 28.66
C ARG A 163 38.61 -9.90 27.73
N TYR A 164 39.75 -10.27 28.29
CA TYR A 164 40.91 -10.76 27.57
C TYR A 164 41.16 -12.23 27.87
N SER A 165 41.44 -13.05 26.85
CA SER A 165 41.78 -14.46 27.08
C SER A 165 42.85 -14.96 26.09
N PHE A 166 43.77 -15.81 26.54
CA PHE A 166 44.76 -16.45 25.67
C PHE A 166 45.14 -17.83 26.22
N ARG A 167 45.78 -18.67 25.41
CA ARG A 167 46.24 -20.00 25.81
C ARG A 167 47.75 -20.02 26.00
N ALA A 168 48.20 -20.38 27.20
CA ALA A 168 49.60 -20.62 27.50
C ALA A 168 50.09 -21.95 26.90
N GLY A 169 51.41 -22.13 26.82
CA GLY A 169 52.04 -23.35 26.29
C GLY A 169 51.69 -24.60 27.10
N SER A 170 51.53 -24.45 28.42
CA SER A 170 51.13 -25.52 29.34
C SER A 170 50.17 -25.02 30.42
N ALA A 171 49.53 -25.95 31.14
CA ALA A 171 48.71 -25.58 32.31
C ALA A 171 49.56 -25.00 33.45
N ALA A 172 50.83 -25.40 33.56
CA ALA A 172 51.78 -24.82 34.51
C ALA A 172 52.09 -23.36 34.15
N ASP A 173 52.31 -23.05 32.87
CA ASP A 173 52.51 -21.68 32.40
C ASP A 173 51.27 -20.82 32.63
N ALA A 174 50.07 -21.35 32.37
CA ALA A 174 48.82 -20.63 32.63
C ALA A 174 48.69 -20.25 34.12
N GLN A 175 49.07 -21.16 35.03
CA GLN A 175 49.10 -20.87 36.46
C GLN A 175 50.20 -19.86 36.84
N ALA A 176 51.38 -19.96 36.24
CA ALA A 176 52.47 -19.01 36.48
C ALA A 176 52.08 -17.59 36.06
N ILE A 177 51.49 -17.45 34.87
CA ILE A 177 50.96 -16.18 34.35
C ILE A 177 49.87 -15.63 35.27
N ALA A 178 48.93 -16.48 35.73
CA ALA A 178 47.86 -16.02 36.62
C ALA A 178 48.36 -15.57 37.99
N ARG A 179 49.42 -16.19 38.54
CA ARG A 179 50.07 -15.77 39.78
C ARG A 179 50.85 -14.45 39.65
N ALA A 180 51.32 -14.14 38.43
CA ALA A 180 52.03 -12.90 38.13
C ALA A 180 51.08 -11.71 37.92
N LEU A 181 49.76 -11.93 37.85
CA LEU A 181 48.75 -10.88 37.69
C LEU A 181 48.05 -10.53 39.01
N PRO A 182 47.45 -9.33 39.14
CA PRO A 182 46.77 -8.91 40.34
C PRO A 182 45.66 -9.88 40.79
N ALA A 183 45.61 -10.16 42.10
CA ALA A 183 44.63 -11.04 42.73
C ALA A 183 43.25 -10.38 42.99
N THR A 184 42.99 -9.21 42.40
CA THR A 184 41.74 -8.44 42.57
C THR A 184 40.54 -9.22 42.03
N ARG A 185 39.67 -9.68 42.94
CA ARG A 185 38.42 -10.40 42.62
C ARG A 185 37.21 -9.49 42.87
N THR A 186 36.22 -9.56 41.98
CA THR A 186 34.87 -9.05 42.26
C THR A 186 34.07 -10.09 43.04
N GLU A 187 33.18 -9.63 43.92
CA GLU A 187 32.38 -10.52 44.77
C GLU A 187 31.50 -11.45 43.91
N GLY A 188 31.50 -12.76 44.21
CA GLY A 188 30.75 -13.76 43.46
C GLY A 188 31.32 -14.10 42.07
N PHE A 189 32.53 -13.65 41.75
CA PHE A 189 33.20 -13.95 40.47
C PHE A 189 33.43 -15.44 40.28
N ASP A 190 34.02 -16.14 41.27
CA ASP A 190 34.43 -17.54 41.11
C ASP A 190 33.23 -18.47 40.87
N ASP A 191 32.12 -18.24 41.57
CA ASP A 191 30.86 -18.97 41.37
C ASP A 191 30.26 -18.69 39.98
N SER A 192 30.22 -17.41 39.59
CA SER A 192 29.72 -17.00 38.26
C SER A 192 30.59 -17.57 37.13
N TRP A 193 31.91 -17.59 37.34
CA TRP A 193 32.92 -18.09 36.42
C TRP A 193 32.84 -19.61 36.27
N ALA A 194 32.68 -20.35 37.36
CA ALA A 194 32.43 -21.79 37.34
C ALA A 194 31.13 -22.13 36.60
N ALA A 195 30.04 -21.41 36.89
CA ALA A 195 28.74 -21.64 36.27
C ALA A 195 28.76 -21.37 34.75
N VAL A 196 29.36 -20.26 34.30
CA VAL A 196 29.48 -19.93 32.86
C VAL A 196 30.31 -20.98 32.11
N ARG A 197 31.42 -21.44 32.68
CA ARG A 197 32.24 -22.50 32.04
C ARG A 197 31.54 -23.84 31.98
N GLN A 198 30.78 -24.21 33.02
CA GLN A 198 29.99 -25.43 32.98
C GLN A 198 28.93 -25.35 31.87
N PHE A 199 28.27 -24.20 31.74
CA PHE A 199 27.32 -23.95 30.65
C PHE A 199 27.98 -24.01 29.27
N ASP A 200 29.13 -23.36 29.08
CA ASP A 200 29.86 -23.37 27.80
C ASP A 200 30.33 -24.77 27.42
N ARG A 201 30.85 -25.56 28.37
CA ARG A 201 31.23 -26.96 28.14
C ARG A 201 30.04 -27.82 27.73
N ALA A 202 28.90 -27.65 28.39
CA ALA A 202 27.67 -28.37 28.04
C ALA A 202 27.15 -27.98 26.64
N MET A 203 27.27 -26.70 26.27
CA MET A 203 26.92 -26.21 24.93
C MET A 203 27.89 -26.69 23.84
N GLU A 204 29.19 -26.82 24.14
CA GLU A 204 30.17 -27.42 23.23
C GLU A 204 29.91 -28.94 23.06
N ALA A 205 29.56 -29.65 24.14
CA ALA A 205 29.26 -31.09 24.11
C ALA A 205 27.99 -31.43 23.33
N ALA A 206 27.01 -30.52 23.26
CA ALA A 206 25.77 -30.70 22.49
C ALA A 206 25.98 -30.74 20.95
N GLY A 207 27.17 -30.41 20.45
CA GLY A 207 27.54 -30.50 19.03
C GLY A 207 27.33 -29.22 18.20
N GLY A 208 27.56 -29.35 16.89
CA GLY A 208 27.45 -28.25 15.92
C GLY A 208 26.01 -27.97 15.45
N PRO A 209 25.67 -26.71 15.09
CA PRO A 209 24.33 -26.32 14.65
C PRO A 209 24.10 -26.63 13.15
N TRP A 210 24.19 -27.91 12.79
CA TRP A 210 24.18 -28.34 11.38
C TRP A 210 22.84 -28.10 10.68
N VAL A 211 21.73 -28.26 11.40
CA VAL A 211 20.39 -28.01 10.83
C VAL A 211 20.20 -26.52 10.62
N THR A 212 20.63 -25.67 11.55
CA THR A 212 20.62 -24.21 11.39
C THR A 212 21.41 -23.78 10.16
N VAL A 213 22.62 -24.34 9.97
CA VAL A 213 23.44 -24.08 8.77
C VAL A 213 22.69 -24.50 7.50
N ALA A 214 22.11 -25.70 7.49
CA ALA A 214 21.37 -26.20 6.33
C ALA A 214 20.16 -25.33 5.99
N LEU A 215 19.37 -24.91 6.99
CA LEU A 215 18.23 -24.02 6.79
C LEU A 215 18.67 -22.67 6.23
N VAL A 216 19.75 -22.07 6.75
CA VAL A 216 20.30 -20.82 6.21
C VAL A 216 20.70 -20.98 4.75
N LEU A 217 21.41 -22.06 4.41
CA LEU A 217 21.83 -22.33 3.03
C LEU A 217 20.64 -22.54 2.09
N ILE A 218 19.63 -23.31 2.50
CA ILE A 218 18.42 -23.55 1.69
C ILE A 218 17.69 -22.24 1.39
N ASN A 219 17.57 -21.34 2.36
CA ASN A 219 16.95 -20.02 2.16
C ASN A 219 17.74 -19.15 1.18
N ILE A 220 19.08 -19.15 1.27
CA ILE A 220 19.94 -18.43 0.33
C ILE A 220 19.79 -18.99 -1.10
N LEU A 221 19.77 -20.33 -1.23
CA LEU A 221 19.62 -20.99 -2.53
C LEU A 221 18.23 -20.76 -3.14
N ALA A 222 17.17 -20.79 -2.33
CA ALA A 222 15.81 -20.50 -2.78
C ALA A 222 15.69 -19.07 -3.30
N TYR A 223 16.25 -18.09 -2.58
CA TYR A 223 16.29 -16.70 -3.04
C TYR A 223 17.07 -16.54 -4.34
N ALA A 224 18.24 -17.19 -4.46
CA ALA A 224 19.04 -17.15 -5.68
C ALA A 224 18.30 -17.75 -6.88
N ALA A 225 17.58 -18.86 -6.69
CA ALA A 225 16.77 -19.48 -7.74
C ALA A 225 15.62 -18.57 -8.19
N MET A 226 14.94 -17.90 -7.25
CA MET A 226 13.91 -16.91 -7.57
C MET A 226 14.48 -15.74 -8.38
N ALA A 227 15.62 -15.19 -7.94
CA ALA A 227 16.27 -14.05 -8.59
C ALA A 227 16.73 -14.38 -10.01
N TRP A 228 17.22 -15.60 -10.21
CA TRP A 228 17.57 -16.11 -11.53
C TRP A 228 16.34 -16.19 -12.44
N ALA A 229 15.23 -16.75 -11.95
CA ALA A 229 14.02 -16.94 -12.75
C ALA A 229 13.26 -15.65 -13.07
N SER A 230 13.34 -14.64 -12.21
CA SER A 230 12.72 -13.33 -12.44
C SER A 230 13.59 -12.38 -13.28
N GLY A 231 14.84 -12.74 -13.57
CA GLY A 231 15.80 -11.86 -14.25
C GLY A 231 16.23 -10.64 -13.42
N GLY A 232 16.12 -10.70 -12.08
CA GLY A 232 16.42 -9.56 -11.21
C GLY A 232 16.54 -9.90 -9.73
N PHE A 233 17.39 -9.17 -9.00
CA PHE A 233 17.75 -9.45 -7.58
C PHE A 233 17.17 -8.42 -6.58
N SER A 234 16.65 -7.29 -7.06
CA SER A 234 16.27 -6.11 -6.25
C SER A 234 14.96 -6.25 -5.48
N GLY A 235 14.14 -7.25 -5.78
CA GLY A 235 12.92 -7.56 -5.04
C GLY A 235 11.84 -8.21 -5.92
N PHE A 236 10.92 -8.93 -5.28
CA PHE A 236 9.84 -9.64 -5.95
C PHE A 236 8.49 -9.01 -5.65
N ASN A 237 7.64 -8.87 -6.68
CA ASN A 237 6.25 -8.49 -6.47
C ASN A 237 5.44 -9.63 -5.86
N LEU A 238 4.25 -9.31 -5.34
CA LEU A 238 3.35 -10.27 -4.68
C LEU A 238 2.99 -11.44 -5.59
N GLN A 239 2.75 -11.19 -6.88
CA GLN A 239 2.41 -12.25 -7.84
C GLN A 239 3.55 -13.26 -8.02
N SER A 240 4.80 -12.80 -8.07
CA SER A 240 5.99 -13.65 -8.13
C SER A 240 6.14 -14.50 -6.87
N LEU A 241 5.85 -13.93 -5.69
CA LEU A 241 5.89 -14.69 -4.44
C LEU A 241 4.80 -15.77 -4.42
N VAL A 242 3.58 -15.43 -4.82
CA VAL A 242 2.47 -16.39 -4.91
C VAL A 242 2.76 -17.48 -5.94
N SER A 243 3.33 -17.16 -7.10
CA SER A 243 3.65 -18.17 -8.11
C SER A 243 4.74 -19.14 -7.66
N TRP A 244 5.73 -18.66 -6.89
CA TRP A 244 6.78 -19.51 -6.32
C TRP A 244 6.33 -20.35 -5.13
N GLY A 245 5.20 -20.00 -4.49
CA GLY A 245 4.63 -20.78 -3.39
C GLY A 245 4.49 -20.03 -2.06
N GLY A 246 4.45 -18.70 -2.10
CA GLY A 246 4.13 -17.88 -0.94
C GLY A 246 2.76 -18.26 -0.38
N ASN A 247 2.62 -18.13 0.93
CA ASN A 247 1.41 -18.53 1.62
C ASN A 247 0.34 -17.46 1.39
N PHE A 248 -0.66 -17.82 0.61
CA PHE A 248 -1.81 -16.98 0.29
C PHE A 248 -3.06 -17.73 0.72
N GLY A 249 -3.75 -17.22 1.73
CA GLY A 249 -4.75 -17.96 2.50
C GLY A 249 -5.87 -18.55 1.66
N VAL A 250 -6.28 -17.84 0.60
CA VAL A 250 -7.24 -18.34 -0.38
C VAL A 250 -6.75 -19.62 -1.06
N MET A 251 -5.54 -19.63 -1.62
CA MET A 251 -5.00 -20.84 -2.28
C MET A 251 -4.70 -21.95 -1.27
N THR A 252 -4.15 -21.57 -0.11
CA THR A 252 -3.80 -22.51 0.96
C THR A 252 -5.02 -23.26 1.49
N ALA A 253 -6.16 -22.57 1.67
CA ALA A 253 -7.41 -23.19 2.14
C ALA A 253 -8.11 -24.04 1.06
N ASN A 254 -7.82 -23.81 -0.23
CA ASN A 254 -8.41 -24.52 -1.37
C ASN A 254 -7.43 -25.49 -2.05
N GLY A 255 -6.73 -26.31 -1.26
CA GLY A 255 -5.98 -27.46 -1.76
C GLY A 255 -4.48 -27.26 -1.96
N GLN A 256 -3.96 -26.02 -1.87
CA GLN A 256 -2.53 -25.74 -1.98
C GLN A 256 -1.86 -25.63 -0.59
N TRP A 257 -2.14 -26.56 0.31
CA TRP A 257 -1.67 -26.57 1.71
C TRP A 257 -0.14 -26.57 1.85
N TRP A 258 0.58 -27.06 0.84
CA TRP A 258 2.04 -27.07 0.78
C TRP A 258 2.65 -25.68 0.89
N ARG A 259 1.87 -24.63 0.57
CA ARG A 259 2.25 -23.21 0.70
C ARG A 259 2.63 -22.79 2.12
N LEU A 260 2.06 -23.45 3.15
CA LEU A 260 2.42 -23.22 4.55
C LEU A 260 3.89 -23.55 4.84
N PHE A 261 4.50 -24.44 4.04
CA PHE A 261 5.89 -24.85 4.20
C PHE A 261 6.81 -24.14 3.22
N THR A 262 6.44 -24.02 1.94
CA THR A 262 7.28 -23.36 0.93
C THR A 262 7.49 -21.89 1.24
N ALA A 263 6.49 -21.21 1.82
CA ALA A 263 6.59 -19.83 2.24
C ALA A 263 7.73 -19.55 3.23
N LEU A 264 8.14 -20.55 4.03
CA LEU A 264 9.25 -20.41 4.99
C LEU A 264 10.59 -20.12 4.31
N PHE A 265 10.71 -20.41 3.01
CA PHE A 265 11.96 -20.33 2.27
C PHE A 265 12.03 -19.15 1.29
N MET A 266 10.96 -18.37 1.17
CA MET A 266 10.84 -17.27 0.21
C MET A 266 11.08 -15.93 0.89
N HIS A 267 11.80 -15.03 0.24
CA HIS A 267 12.06 -13.69 0.78
C HIS A 267 11.77 -12.65 -0.30
N LEU A 268 11.23 -11.51 0.13
CA LEU A 268 10.76 -10.44 -0.74
C LEU A 268 11.91 -9.72 -1.44
N ASP A 269 13.00 -9.50 -0.70
CA ASP A 269 14.14 -8.68 -1.10
C ASP A 269 15.41 -9.12 -0.32
N PRO A 270 16.60 -8.62 -0.68
CA PRO A 270 17.85 -9.04 -0.05
C PRO A 270 17.95 -8.66 1.42
N LEU A 271 17.41 -7.49 1.82
CA LEU A 271 17.47 -7.03 3.20
C LEU A 271 16.62 -7.95 4.09
N HIS A 272 15.41 -8.30 3.63
CA HIS A 272 14.54 -9.23 4.31
C HIS A 272 15.19 -10.61 4.48
N LEU A 273 15.91 -11.12 3.47
CA LEU A 273 16.69 -12.35 3.59
C LEU A 273 17.81 -12.21 4.65
N ILE A 274 18.62 -11.15 4.56
CA ILE A 274 19.77 -10.95 5.46
C ILE A 274 19.32 -10.89 6.92
N VAL A 275 18.26 -10.13 7.23
CA VAL A 275 17.75 -9.99 8.59
C VAL A 275 17.23 -11.33 9.13
N ASN A 276 16.49 -12.10 8.31
CA ASN A 276 16.03 -13.43 8.72
C ASN A 276 17.19 -14.40 8.95
N MET A 277 18.17 -14.43 8.05
CA MET A 277 19.30 -15.35 8.19
C MET A 277 20.18 -14.98 9.38
N TRP A 278 20.36 -13.69 9.65
CA TRP A 278 21.04 -13.21 10.86
C TRP A 278 20.29 -13.63 12.14
N ALA A 279 18.97 -13.45 12.17
CA ALA A 279 18.14 -13.85 13.32
C ALA A 279 18.17 -15.38 13.51
N LEU A 280 17.90 -16.15 12.45
CA LEU A 280 17.93 -17.61 12.42
C LEU A 280 19.29 -18.15 12.87
N TRP A 281 20.39 -17.57 12.41
CA TRP A 281 21.72 -17.98 12.84
C TRP A 281 21.94 -17.79 14.34
N ASN A 282 21.47 -16.67 14.90
CA ASN A 282 21.70 -16.35 16.31
C ASN A 282 20.82 -17.17 17.25
N VAL A 283 19.52 -17.28 16.98
CA VAL A 283 18.59 -18.05 17.84
C VAL A 283 18.63 -19.55 17.53
N GLY A 284 18.78 -19.93 16.26
CA GLY A 284 18.80 -21.32 15.78
C GLY A 284 19.97 -22.09 16.36
N ARG A 285 21.19 -21.55 16.33
CA ARG A 285 22.36 -22.25 16.89
C ARG A 285 22.25 -22.55 18.39
N LEU A 286 21.52 -21.71 19.13
CA LEU A 286 21.30 -21.90 20.56
C LEU A 286 20.21 -22.96 20.76
N THR A 287 19.05 -22.75 20.16
CA THR A 287 17.90 -23.64 20.28
C THR A 287 18.18 -25.06 19.74
N GLU A 288 18.94 -25.20 18.66
CA GLU A 288 19.37 -26.51 18.13
C GLU A 288 20.19 -27.31 19.14
N ARG A 289 21.06 -26.64 19.89
CA ARG A 289 21.86 -27.28 20.95
C ARG A 289 21.04 -27.59 22.19
N LEU A 290 20.06 -26.74 22.52
CA LEU A 290 19.20 -26.91 23.68
C LEU A 290 18.19 -28.05 23.50
N TYR A 291 17.61 -28.18 22.30
CA TYR A 291 16.55 -29.15 22.00
C TYR A 291 17.05 -30.37 21.21
N GLY A 292 18.23 -30.31 20.61
CA GLY A 292 18.77 -31.34 19.72
C GLY A 292 18.30 -31.19 18.27
N ARG A 293 19.14 -31.62 17.32
CA ARG A 293 19.00 -31.30 15.89
C ARG A 293 17.65 -31.66 15.25
N TRP A 294 17.13 -32.86 15.52
CA TRP A 294 15.92 -33.36 14.85
C TRP A 294 14.66 -32.79 15.48
N LEU A 295 14.65 -32.64 16.81
CA LEU A 295 13.56 -31.97 17.50
C LEU A 295 13.52 -30.48 17.13
N PHE A 296 14.68 -29.83 17.02
CA PHE A 296 14.79 -28.46 16.52
C PHE A 296 14.19 -28.31 15.11
N LEU A 297 14.52 -29.21 14.17
CA LEU A 297 13.93 -29.18 12.83
C LEU A 297 12.40 -29.32 12.88
N ALA A 298 11.89 -30.27 13.66
CA ALA A 298 10.45 -30.47 13.83
C ALA A 298 9.77 -29.24 14.44
N LEU A 299 10.39 -28.61 15.43
CA LEU A 299 9.90 -27.40 16.08
C LEU A 299 9.94 -26.18 15.16
N TYR A 300 10.99 -26.02 14.36
CA TYR A 300 11.08 -24.98 13.33
C TYR A 300 9.93 -25.10 12.33
N LEU A 301 9.68 -26.31 11.82
CA LEU A 301 8.58 -26.56 10.88
C LEU A 301 7.19 -26.41 11.54
N ALA A 302 7.02 -26.90 12.78
CA ALA A 302 5.75 -26.82 13.50
C ALA A 302 5.37 -25.37 13.86
N THR A 303 6.32 -24.59 14.35
CA THR A 303 6.08 -23.17 14.65
C THR A 303 5.92 -22.33 13.38
N GLY A 304 6.63 -22.68 12.30
CA GLY A 304 6.40 -22.12 10.97
C GLY A 304 5.00 -22.40 10.44
N LEU A 305 4.53 -23.65 10.54
CA LEU A 305 3.18 -24.06 10.17
C LEU A 305 2.11 -23.28 10.95
N LEU A 306 2.24 -23.21 12.27
CA LEU A 306 1.28 -22.50 13.12
C LEU A 306 1.33 -20.97 12.92
N GLY A 307 2.51 -20.40 12.67
CA GLY A 307 2.64 -19.00 12.24
C GLY A 307 1.96 -18.76 10.89
N GLY A 308 2.21 -19.61 9.90
CA GLY A 308 1.55 -19.55 8.59
C GLY A 308 0.03 -19.67 8.68
N LEU A 309 -0.48 -20.57 9.53
CA LEU A 309 -1.92 -20.69 9.81
C LEU A 309 -2.47 -19.45 10.52
N ALA A 310 -1.74 -18.88 11.49
CA ALA A 310 -2.16 -17.66 12.16
C ALA A 310 -2.27 -16.48 11.18
N SER A 311 -1.33 -16.36 10.24
CA SER A 311 -1.40 -15.42 9.12
C SER A 311 -2.65 -15.65 8.26
N VAL A 312 -2.88 -16.89 7.82
CA VAL A 312 -4.06 -17.24 7.03
C VAL A 312 -5.33 -16.90 7.77
N ILE A 313 -5.45 -17.16 9.07
CA ILE A 313 -6.67 -16.86 9.83
C ILE A 313 -6.83 -15.35 10.06
N TRP A 314 -5.73 -14.64 10.27
CA TRP A 314 -5.77 -13.21 10.59
C TRP A 314 -6.06 -12.33 9.39
N ASP A 315 -5.43 -12.61 8.25
CA ASP A 315 -5.53 -11.86 7.01
C ASP A 315 -5.24 -12.79 5.81
N PRO A 316 -6.23 -13.58 5.34
CA PRO A 316 -5.95 -14.57 4.30
C PRO A 316 -5.68 -13.97 2.91
N ALA A 317 -5.91 -12.66 2.72
CA ALA A 317 -5.53 -11.93 1.51
C ALA A 317 -4.04 -11.52 1.52
N ARG A 318 -3.39 -11.59 2.68
CA ARG A 318 -1.96 -11.33 2.81
C ARG A 318 -1.15 -12.46 2.21
N VAL A 319 -0.13 -12.10 1.45
CA VAL A 319 0.91 -13.04 1.04
C VAL A 319 1.97 -13.10 2.13
N CYS A 320 2.03 -14.21 2.83
CA CYS A 320 3.10 -14.50 3.78
C CYS A 320 4.26 -15.18 3.05
N ALA A 321 5.45 -14.57 3.13
CA ALA A 321 6.70 -15.13 2.65
C ALA A 321 7.81 -14.78 3.66
N GLY A 322 8.60 -15.77 4.06
CA GLY A 322 9.75 -15.59 4.94
C GLY A 322 9.83 -16.64 6.05
N ALA A 323 11.06 -16.93 6.48
CA ALA A 323 11.34 -17.80 7.62
C ALA A 323 10.90 -17.21 8.97
N SER A 324 10.50 -15.94 8.99
CA SER A 324 10.31 -15.13 10.19
C SER A 324 9.30 -15.72 11.18
N GLY A 325 8.17 -16.27 10.73
CA GLY A 325 7.20 -16.94 11.62
C GLY A 325 7.83 -18.10 12.41
N ALA A 326 8.61 -18.96 11.73
CA ALA A 326 9.35 -20.04 12.38
C ALA A 326 10.47 -19.50 13.30
N ILE A 327 11.16 -18.43 12.90
CA ILE A 327 12.20 -17.79 13.71
C ILE A 327 11.61 -17.20 15.01
N PHE A 328 10.44 -16.55 14.94
CA PHE A 328 9.71 -16.11 16.13
C PHE A 328 9.29 -17.29 17.00
N GLY A 329 8.93 -18.43 16.40
CA GLY A 329 8.79 -19.69 17.10
C GLY A 329 10.04 -20.12 17.87
N LEU A 330 11.22 -20.02 17.25
CA LEU A 330 12.49 -20.28 17.93
C LEU A 330 12.74 -19.30 19.09
N PHE A 331 12.38 -18.03 18.95
CA PHE A 331 12.44 -17.08 20.06
C PHE A 331 11.47 -17.46 21.18
N GLY A 332 10.25 -17.92 20.86
CA GLY A 332 9.28 -18.41 21.85
C GLY A 332 9.81 -19.62 22.61
N LEU A 333 10.40 -20.59 21.89
CA LEU A 333 11.06 -21.76 22.48
C LEU A 333 12.21 -21.36 23.40
N PHE A 334 12.98 -20.33 23.01
CA PHE A 334 14.09 -19.84 23.79
C PHE A 334 13.61 -19.11 25.05
N VAL A 335 12.59 -18.25 24.95
CA VAL A 335 11.96 -17.59 26.09
C VAL A 335 11.37 -18.60 27.07
N ALA A 336 10.69 -19.64 26.59
CA ALA A 336 10.19 -20.73 27.42
C ALA A 336 11.33 -21.42 28.19
N TYR A 337 12.43 -21.74 27.50
CA TYR A 337 13.60 -22.35 28.11
C TYR A 337 14.23 -21.46 29.19
N LEU A 338 14.47 -20.17 28.87
CA LEU A 338 15.02 -19.20 29.82
C LEU A 338 14.14 -19.07 31.07
N SER A 339 12.82 -19.08 30.88
CA SER A 339 11.85 -18.94 31.97
C SER A 339 11.84 -20.17 32.90
N GLN A 340 11.81 -21.39 32.35
CA GLN A 340 11.78 -22.62 33.16
C GLN A 340 13.13 -22.98 33.78
N ARG A 341 14.24 -22.58 33.14
CA ARG A 341 15.60 -22.97 33.52
C ARG A 341 16.40 -21.83 34.12
N ARG A 342 15.74 -20.73 34.52
CA ARG A 342 16.36 -19.55 35.11
C ARG A 342 17.34 -19.86 36.25
N THR A 343 17.04 -20.84 37.09
CA THR A 343 17.89 -21.22 38.23
C THR A 343 19.09 -22.09 37.87
N ARG A 344 19.11 -22.67 36.67
CA ARG A 344 20.21 -23.51 36.15
C ARG A 344 21.11 -22.77 35.17
N LEU A 345 20.75 -21.55 34.79
CA LEU A 345 21.54 -20.70 33.90
C LEU A 345 22.37 -19.72 34.73
N PRO A 346 23.64 -19.46 34.36
CA PRO A 346 24.41 -18.38 34.96
C PRO A 346 23.65 -17.06 34.81
N ARG A 347 23.55 -16.28 35.89
CA ARG A 347 22.75 -15.02 35.91
C ARG A 347 23.13 -14.05 34.80
N ALA A 348 24.42 -13.95 34.48
CA ALA A 348 24.93 -13.11 33.40
C ALA A 348 24.44 -13.57 32.02
N VAL A 349 24.50 -14.88 31.75
CA VAL A 349 24.02 -15.50 30.49
C VAL A 349 22.51 -15.31 30.36
N PHE A 350 21.76 -15.57 31.43
CA PHE A 350 20.32 -15.35 31.45
C PHE A 350 19.96 -13.88 31.16
N ARG A 351 20.56 -12.91 31.87
CA ARG A 351 20.24 -11.48 31.68
C ARG A 351 20.54 -11.00 30.26
N ALA A 352 21.71 -11.34 29.72
CA ALA A 352 22.10 -10.92 28.38
C ALA A 352 21.15 -11.48 27.30
N HIS A 353 20.84 -12.78 27.36
CA HIS A 353 19.94 -13.41 26.40
C HIS A 353 18.48 -13.02 26.58
N TRP A 354 18.01 -12.83 27.82
CA TRP A 354 16.67 -12.34 28.10
C TRP A 354 16.45 -10.93 27.55
N LEU A 355 17.36 -10.00 27.85
CA LEU A 355 17.27 -8.61 27.40
C LEU A 355 17.35 -8.51 25.88
N SER A 356 18.36 -9.12 25.25
CA SER A 356 18.53 -9.08 23.80
C SER A 356 17.34 -9.70 23.05
N THR A 357 16.83 -10.84 23.52
CA THR A 357 15.64 -11.48 22.93
C THR A 357 14.40 -10.61 23.09
N SER A 358 14.17 -10.04 24.28
CA SER A 358 13.00 -9.21 24.56
C SER A 358 13.00 -7.93 23.73
N VAL A 359 14.16 -7.25 23.65
CA VAL A 359 14.33 -6.03 22.83
C VAL A 359 14.10 -6.35 21.37
N PHE A 360 14.69 -7.43 20.85
CA PHE A 360 14.50 -7.83 19.45
C PHE A 360 13.03 -8.13 19.14
N VAL A 361 12.37 -8.98 19.94
CA VAL A 361 10.95 -9.34 19.74
C VAL A 361 10.06 -8.10 19.78
N LEU A 362 10.23 -7.23 20.79
CA LEU A 362 9.41 -6.03 20.93
C LEU A 362 9.64 -5.05 19.77
N PHE A 363 10.91 -4.80 19.42
CA PHE A 363 11.26 -3.94 18.29
C PHE A 363 10.67 -4.47 16.98
N SER A 364 10.85 -5.75 16.68
CA SER A 364 10.37 -6.36 15.43
C SER A 364 8.84 -6.36 15.32
N LEU A 365 8.10 -6.66 16.40
CA LEU A 365 6.63 -6.60 16.39
C LEU A 365 6.12 -5.16 16.26
N THR A 366 6.75 -4.20 16.95
CA THR A 366 6.39 -2.78 16.86
C THR A 366 6.64 -2.25 15.46
N ASN A 367 7.81 -2.54 14.89
CA ASN A 367 8.16 -2.16 13.54
C ASN A 367 7.20 -2.79 12.52
N GLY A 368 6.84 -4.07 12.71
CA GLY A 368 5.84 -4.76 11.88
C GLY A 368 4.42 -4.21 11.99
N ALA A 369 4.08 -3.53 13.08
CA ALA A 369 2.78 -2.86 13.23
C ALA A 369 2.74 -1.50 12.51
N MET A 370 3.91 -0.85 12.37
CA MET A 370 4.04 0.46 11.73
C MET A 370 4.26 0.38 10.21
N GLN A 371 4.88 -0.69 9.71
CA GLN A 371 5.19 -0.84 8.27
C GLN A 371 4.20 -1.76 7.55
N THR A 372 3.85 -1.40 6.31
CA THR A 372 3.06 -2.26 5.42
C THR A 372 3.93 -3.36 4.82
N GLY A 373 3.47 -4.61 4.82
CA GLY A 373 4.17 -5.76 4.23
C GLY A 373 4.81 -6.73 5.24
N ILE A 374 4.80 -6.42 6.54
CA ILE A 374 5.26 -7.33 7.60
C ILE A 374 4.08 -8.15 8.15
N ASP A 375 4.26 -9.47 8.21
CA ASP A 375 3.23 -10.38 8.72
C ASP A 375 3.37 -10.62 10.24
N ASN A 376 2.88 -9.66 11.02
CA ASN A 376 2.85 -9.77 12.47
C ASN A 376 1.96 -10.92 12.98
N ALA A 377 0.94 -11.34 12.22
CA ALA A 377 0.12 -12.48 12.61
C ALA A 377 0.95 -13.78 12.57
N ALA A 378 1.77 -13.95 11.54
CA ALA A 378 2.75 -15.04 11.48
C ALA A 378 3.76 -14.98 12.63
N HIS A 379 4.28 -13.79 12.97
CA HIS A 379 5.25 -13.61 14.06
C HIS A 379 4.66 -13.96 15.42
N VAL A 380 3.48 -13.39 15.75
CA VAL A 380 2.80 -13.65 17.02
C VAL A 380 2.36 -15.11 17.11
N GLY A 381 1.78 -15.66 16.05
CA GLY A 381 1.38 -17.07 16.00
C GLY A 381 2.56 -18.02 16.19
N GLY A 382 3.68 -17.76 15.51
CA GLY A 382 4.92 -18.48 15.68
C GLY A 382 5.46 -18.39 17.11
N LEU A 383 5.56 -17.17 17.66
CA LEU A 383 6.05 -16.90 19.02
C LEU A 383 5.26 -17.64 20.08
N LEU A 384 3.92 -17.58 20.01
CA LEU A 384 3.04 -18.26 20.96
C LEU A 384 3.11 -19.79 20.83
N ALA A 385 3.16 -20.31 19.60
CA ALA A 385 3.37 -21.73 19.35
C ALA A 385 4.70 -22.20 19.94
N GLY A 386 5.78 -21.44 19.71
CA GLY A 386 7.10 -21.72 20.26
C GLY A 386 7.14 -21.67 21.78
N LEU A 387 6.48 -20.67 22.40
CA LEU A 387 6.37 -20.57 23.85
C LEU A 387 5.64 -21.79 24.43
N ALA A 388 4.48 -22.16 23.88
CA ALA A 388 3.70 -23.31 24.36
C ALA A 388 4.45 -24.63 24.19
N LEU A 389 5.01 -24.90 23.00
CA LEU A 389 5.80 -26.10 22.74
C LEU A 389 7.07 -26.15 23.60
N GLY A 390 7.72 -25.01 23.80
CA GLY A 390 8.89 -24.89 24.67
C GLY A 390 8.56 -25.17 26.13
N LEU A 391 7.40 -24.71 26.61
CA LEU A 391 6.98 -24.99 27.98
C LEU A 391 6.73 -26.49 28.23
N ILE A 392 6.34 -27.24 27.19
CA ILE A 392 6.13 -28.69 27.27
C ILE A 392 7.47 -29.45 27.12
N LEU A 393 8.33 -29.01 26.20
CA LEU A 393 9.46 -29.79 25.71
C LEU A 393 10.83 -29.35 26.27
N ALA A 394 10.93 -28.19 26.92
CA ALA A 394 12.19 -27.69 27.46
C ALA A 394 12.77 -28.68 28.47
N GLN A 395 13.97 -29.18 28.18
CA GLN A 395 14.67 -30.16 29.02
C GLN A 395 15.94 -29.56 29.61
N PRO A 396 16.43 -30.05 30.76
CA PRO A 396 17.74 -29.68 31.24
C PRO A 396 18.83 -30.07 30.24
N LEU A 397 19.81 -29.19 30.03
CA LEU A 397 21.02 -29.54 29.29
C LEU A 397 21.82 -30.57 30.13
N ALA A 398 21.88 -31.82 29.67
CA ALA A 398 22.63 -32.88 30.35
C ALA A 398 24.15 -32.67 30.19
N GLU A 399 24.95 -33.14 31.14
CA GLU A 399 26.42 -32.98 31.10
C GLU A 399 27.08 -33.66 29.88
N ASN A 400 26.45 -34.70 29.34
CA ASN A 400 26.86 -35.38 28.11
C ASN A 400 26.28 -34.75 26.82
N GLY A 401 25.61 -33.60 26.92
CA GLY A 401 25.03 -32.88 25.79
C GLY A 401 23.78 -33.52 25.17
N GLN A 402 23.25 -34.61 25.74
CA GLN A 402 22.09 -35.34 25.19
C GLN A 402 20.80 -35.03 25.97
N ALA A 403 19.86 -34.33 25.33
CA ALA A 403 18.50 -34.20 25.85
C ALA A 403 17.68 -35.47 25.56
N ARG A 404 17.10 -36.10 26.60
CA ARG A 404 16.22 -37.27 26.43
C ARG A 404 14.76 -36.86 26.47
N LEU A 405 14.12 -36.83 25.31
CA LEU A 405 12.70 -36.48 25.19
C LEU A 405 11.83 -37.42 26.05
N ARG A 406 11.00 -36.84 26.94
CA ARG A 406 10.06 -37.61 27.77
C ARG A 406 8.86 -38.00 26.90
N PRO A 407 8.44 -39.28 26.82
CA PRO A 407 7.33 -39.71 25.96
C PRO A 407 6.03 -38.95 26.22
N VAL A 408 5.72 -38.64 27.49
CA VAL A 408 4.53 -37.86 27.86
C VAL A 408 4.59 -36.43 27.31
N ALA A 409 5.75 -35.77 27.41
CA ALA A 409 5.94 -34.42 26.86
C ALA A 409 5.84 -34.42 25.32
N ALA A 410 6.38 -35.46 24.67
CA ALA A 410 6.23 -35.65 23.23
C ALA A 410 4.75 -35.83 22.85
N GLY A 411 4.02 -36.69 23.57
CA GLY A 411 2.59 -36.92 23.36
C GLY A 411 1.75 -35.65 23.54
N LEU A 412 2.01 -34.86 24.57
CA LEU A 412 1.33 -33.57 24.81
C LEU A 412 1.63 -32.54 23.71
N ALA A 413 2.88 -32.46 23.25
CA ALA A 413 3.26 -31.54 22.17
C ALA A 413 2.60 -31.93 20.84
N VAL A 414 2.53 -33.23 20.53
CA VAL A 414 1.84 -33.75 19.33
C VAL A 414 0.34 -33.49 19.43
N ALA A 415 -0.28 -33.76 20.59
CA ALA A 415 -1.71 -33.48 20.80
C ALA A 415 -2.02 -31.99 20.64
N LEU A 416 -1.21 -31.10 21.24
CA LEU A 416 -1.35 -29.66 21.07
C LEU A 416 -1.26 -29.26 19.59
N LEU A 417 -0.28 -29.78 18.86
CA LEU A 417 -0.10 -29.48 17.44
C LEU A 417 -1.28 -29.95 16.59
N ILE A 418 -1.81 -31.16 16.84
CA ILE A 418 -2.98 -31.69 16.12
C ILE A 418 -4.20 -30.80 16.39
N VAL A 419 -4.46 -30.46 17.66
CA VAL A 419 -5.61 -29.64 18.05
C VAL A 419 -5.52 -28.24 17.43
N THR A 420 -4.39 -27.55 17.57
CA THR A 420 -4.22 -26.18 17.06
C THR A 420 -4.22 -26.14 15.54
N THR A 421 -3.59 -27.11 14.87
CA THR A 421 -3.60 -27.21 13.40
C THR A 421 -5.01 -27.49 12.89
N THR A 422 -5.74 -28.44 13.50
CA THR A 422 -7.11 -28.77 13.10
C THR A 422 -8.05 -27.59 13.30
N ALA A 423 -7.99 -26.95 14.48
CA ALA A 423 -8.77 -25.75 14.76
C ALA A 423 -8.43 -24.62 13.78
N GLY A 424 -7.14 -24.43 13.48
CA GLY A 424 -6.68 -23.43 12.52
C GLY A 424 -7.19 -23.69 11.10
N ILE A 425 -7.16 -24.94 10.62
CA ILE A 425 -7.70 -25.32 9.32
C ILE A 425 -9.21 -25.11 9.26
N LEU A 426 -9.96 -25.53 10.29
CA LEU A 426 -11.41 -25.35 10.37
C LEU A 426 -11.77 -23.87 10.37
N ARG A 427 -11.02 -23.04 11.11
CA ARG A 427 -11.21 -21.59 11.15
C ARG A 427 -10.90 -20.94 9.80
N ALA A 428 -9.74 -21.25 9.20
CA ALA A 428 -9.35 -20.75 7.88
C ALA A 428 -10.40 -21.07 6.80
N ARG A 429 -11.04 -22.24 6.86
CA ARG A 429 -12.12 -22.62 5.94
C ARG A 429 -13.41 -21.82 6.14
N ASN A 430 -13.68 -21.33 7.34
CA ASN A 430 -14.89 -20.59 7.68
C ASN A 430 -14.76 -19.08 7.44
N ASP A 431 -13.54 -18.52 7.45
CA ASP A 431 -13.31 -17.06 7.34
C ASP A 431 -13.47 -16.49 5.92
N GLY A 432 -14.17 -17.19 5.03
CA GLY A 432 -14.38 -16.75 3.65
C GLY A 432 -13.28 -17.17 2.69
N ALA A 433 -12.36 -18.06 3.10
CA ALA A 433 -11.33 -18.56 2.19
C ALA A 433 -11.88 -19.51 1.11
N ARG A 434 -13.16 -19.93 1.13
CA ARG A 434 -13.78 -20.74 0.05
C ARG A 434 -14.22 -19.87 -1.12
N LEU A 435 -13.66 -20.16 -2.29
CA LEU A 435 -13.97 -19.45 -3.53
C LEU A 435 -15.47 -19.39 -3.78
N SER A 436 -15.96 -18.21 -4.17
CA SER A 436 -17.32 -18.05 -4.69
C SER A 436 -17.51 -18.95 -5.93
N PRO A 437 -18.73 -19.37 -6.26
CA PRO A 437 -18.99 -20.18 -7.45
C PRO A 437 -18.39 -19.55 -8.73
N LEU A 438 -18.45 -18.23 -8.83
CA LEU A 438 -17.90 -17.48 -9.95
C LEU A 438 -16.35 -17.53 -10.00
N GLU A 439 -15.66 -17.44 -8.86
CA GLU A 439 -14.20 -17.63 -8.85
C GLU A 439 -13.80 -19.08 -9.09
N GLN A 440 -14.58 -20.05 -8.61
CA GLN A 440 -14.33 -21.47 -8.91
C GLN A 440 -14.38 -21.69 -10.42
N TYR A 441 -15.39 -21.11 -11.08
CA TYR A 441 -15.48 -21.10 -12.54
C TYR A 441 -14.24 -20.46 -13.18
N TRP A 442 -13.83 -19.26 -12.77
CA TRP A 442 -12.64 -18.62 -13.37
C TRP A 442 -11.34 -19.37 -13.10
N GLN A 443 -11.19 -19.99 -11.93
CA GLN A 443 -10.02 -20.79 -11.60
C GLN A 443 -9.96 -22.10 -12.37
N SER A 444 -11.09 -22.78 -12.57
CA SER A 444 -11.14 -24.03 -13.35
C SER A 444 -10.95 -23.80 -14.86
N HIS A 445 -11.13 -22.55 -15.33
CA HIS A 445 -11.03 -22.18 -16.74
C HIS A 445 -9.84 -21.24 -17.04
N GLN A 446 -8.79 -21.26 -16.21
CA GLN A 446 -7.57 -20.48 -16.46
C GLN A 446 -6.84 -20.90 -17.75
N ASP A 447 -7.04 -22.13 -18.20
CA ASP A 447 -6.58 -22.61 -19.50
C ASP A 447 -7.26 -21.88 -20.67
N LEU A 448 -8.57 -21.62 -20.62
CA LEU A 448 -9.26 -20.82 -21.64
C LEU A 448 -8.68 -19.40 -21.74
N ALA A 449 -8.39 -18.77 -20.60
CA ALA A 449 -7.75 -17.45 -20.59
C ALA A 449 -6.34 -17.49 -21.21
N ARG A 450 -5.56 -18.55 -20.95
CA ARG A 450 -4.23 -18.75 -21.55
C ARG A 450 -4.32 -18.97 -23.07
N ASP A 451 -5.25 -19.81 -23.51
CA ASP A 451 -5.47 -20.12 -24.92
C ASP A 451 -5.94 -18.87 -25.69
N ASN A 452 -6.88 -18.10 -25.13
CA ASN A 452 -7.30 -16.82 -25.69
C ASN A 452 -6.13 -15.84 -25.80
N ALA A 453 -5.33 -15.69 -24.74
CA ALA A 453 -4.17 -14.80 -24.76
C ALA A 453 -3.10 -15.24 -25.78
N ALA A 454 -2.96 -16.54 -26.03
CA ALA A 454 -2.07 -17.06 -27.06
C ALA A 454 -2.59 -16.74 -28.48
N ALA A 455 -3.89 -16.92 -28.73
CA ALA A 455 -4.53 -16.57 -29.99
C ALA A 455 -4.41 -15.07 -30.30
N GLU A 456 -4.67 -14.21 -29.31
CA GLU A 456 -4.53 -12.74 -29.45
C GLU A 456 -3.09 -12.31 -29.72
N ARG A 457 -2.10 -12.90 -29.04
CA ARG A 457 -0.68 -12.61 -29.31
C ARG A 457 -0.31 -13.00 -30.74
N ARG A 458 -0.77 -14.16 -31.21
CA ARG A 458 -0.50 -14.61 -32.58
C ARG A 458 -1.16 -13.70 -33.61
N TRP A 459 -2.40 -13.27 -33.36
CA TRP A 459 -3.06 -12.26 -34.20
C TRP A 459 -2.27 -10.95 -34.23
N ALA A 460 -1.85 -10.42 -33.08
CA ALA A 460 -1.10 -9.17 -33.02
C ALA A 460 0.21 -9.23 -33.83
N GLU A 461 0.92 -10.37 -33.78
CA GLU A 461 2.10 -10.61 -34.60
C GLU A 461 1.79 -10.59 -36.10
N LEU A 462 0.75 -11.31 -36.53
CA LEU A 462 0.31 -11.34 -37.93
C LEU A 462 -0.14 -9.96 -38.41
N ALA A 463 -0.93 -9.24 -37.61
CA ALA A 463 -1.39 -7.89 -37.91
C ALA A 463 -0.23 -6.90 -38.04
N SER A 464 0.77 -6.98 -37.17
CA SER A 464 1.99 -6.17 -37.26
C SER A 464 2.77 -6.45 -38.54
N ARG A 465 2.88 -7.72 -38.95
CA ARG A 465 3.60 -8.11 -40.17
C ARG A 465 2.86 -7.68 -41.45
N LEU A 466 1.53 -7.78 -41.44
CA LEU A 466 0.65 -7.26 -42.49
C LEU A 466 0.77 -5.74 -42.61
N GLY A 467 0.65 -5.01 -41.50
CA GLY A 467 0.76 -3.54 -41.48
C GLY A 467 2.16 -3.04 -41.87
N GLY A 468 3.20 -3.79 -41.56
CA GLY A 468 4.58 -3.51 -41.99
C GLY A 468 4.93 -3.98 -43.41
N GLY A 469 4.01 -4.60 -44.14
CA GLY A 469 4.24 -5.10 -45.51
C GLY A 469 5.18 -6.31 -45.64
N THR A 470 5.56 -6.93 -44.51
CA THR A 470 6.45 -8.12 -44.48
C THR A 470 5.73 -9.44 -44.74
N LEU A 471 4.39 -9.41 -44.79
CA LEU A 471 3.52 -10.53 -45.08
C LEU A 471 2.44 -10.06 -46.06
N SER A 472 2.19 -10.83 -47.13
CA SER A 472 1.12 -10.49 -48.07
C SER A 472 -0.25 -10.65 -47.41
N VAL A 473 -1.26 -9.93 -47.89
CA VAL A 473 -2.65 -10.05 -47.38
C VAL A 473 -3.16 -11.50 -47.51
N ALA A 474 -2.84 -12.17 -48.62
CA ALA A 474 -3.23 -13.56 -48.85
C ALA A 474 -2.56 -14.53 -47.87
N ASP A 475 -1.24 -14.39 -47.67
CA ASP A 475 -0.48 -15.24 -46.73
C ASP A 475 -0.90 -14.98 -45.28
N GLY A 476 -1.16 -13.72 -44.93
CA GLY A 476 -1.68 -13.34 -43.62
C GLY A 476 -3.08 -13.87 -43.36
N ALA A 477 -3.96 -13.86 -44.36
CA ALA A 477 -5.29 -14.47 -44.25
C ALA A 477 -5.19 -15.99 -44.04
N ALA A 478 -4.32 -16.68 -44.79
CA ALA A 478 -4.10 -18.11 -44.65
C ALA A 478 -3.48 -18.49 -43.30
N ALA A 479 -2.50 -17.71 -42.83
CA ALA A 479 -1.90 -17.90 -41.51
C ALA A 479 -2.91 -17.64 -40.39
N PHE A 480 -3.73 -16.59 -40.49
CA PHE A 480 -4.76 -16.31 -39.48
C PHE A 480 -5.83 -17.41 -39.43
N GLU A 481 -6.29 -17.88 -40.59
CA GLU A 481 -7.28 -18.95 -40.69
C GLU A 481 -6.77 -20.29 -40.14
N SER A 482 -5.50 -20.62 -40.36
CA SER A 482 -4.91 -21.90 -39.92
C SER A 482 -4.36 -21.87 -38.50
N GLU A 483 -3.91 -20.72 -37.99
CA GLU A 483 -3.22 -20.62 -36.71
C GLU A 483 -4.03 -19.95 -35.59
N VAL A 484 -4.99 -19.08 -35.93
CA VAL A 484 -5.75 -18.30 -34.93
C VAL A 484 -7.20 -18.78 -34.81
N VAL A 485 -7.92 -18.92 -35.94
CA VAL A 485 -9.34 -19.33 -35.95
C VAL A 485 -9.60 -20.66 -35.21
N PRO A 486 -8.76 -21.72 -35.35
CA PRO A 486 -9.01 -22.99 -34.68
C PRO A 486 -8.98 -22.90 -33.15
N ALA A 487 -8.24 -21.94 -32.58
CA ALA A 487 -8.20 -21.75 -31.13
C ALA A 487 -9.56 -21.29 -30.60
N TRP A 488 -10.17 -20.25 -31.20
CA TRP A 488 -11.52 -19.81 -30.82
C TRP A 488 -12.61 -20.81 -31.16
N GLN A 489 -12.46 -21.57 -32.26
CA GLN A 489 -13.37 -22.66 -32.59
C GLN A 489 -13.39 -23.72 -31.48
N LYS A 490 -12.22 -24.22 -31.09
CA LYS A 490 -12.06 -25.23 -30.05
C LYS A 490 -12.63 -24.75 -28.71
N MET A 491 -12.36 -23.49 -28.32
CA MET A 491 -12.92 -22.92 -27.10
C MET A 491 -14.45 -22.82 -27.16
N ALA A 492 -15.02 -22.35 -28.27
CA ALA A 492 -16.47 -22.25 -28.43
C ALA A 492 -17.16 -23.62 -28.35
N ASP A 493 -16.61 -24.64 -29.03
CA ASP A 493 -17.18 -25.99 -29.04
C ASP A 493 -17.16 -26.63 -27.64
N ARG A 494 -16.06 -26.44 -26.90
CA ARG A 494 -15.96 -26.88 -25.51
C ARG A 494 -16.99 -26.18 -24.63
N LEU A 495 -17.07 -24.85 -24.69
CA LEU A 495 -17.99 -24.06 -23.87
C LEU A 495 -19.47 -24.36 -24.17
N ARG A 496 -19.83 -24.70 -25.42
CA ARG A 496 -21.19 -25.16 -25.77
C ARG A 496 -21.58 -26.43 -25.04
N GLN A 497 -20.66 -27.39 -24.96
CA GLN A 497 -20.89 -28.66 -24.28
C GLN A 497 -20.94 -28.46 -22.75
N GLU A 498 -20.00 -27.68 -22.21
CA GLU A 498 -19.91 -27.41 -20.77
C GLU A 498 -21.10 -26.62 -20.24
N LYS A 499 -21.66 -25.67 -21.00
CA LYS A 499 -22.79 -24.84 -20.59
C LYS A 499 -23.99 -25.65 -20.09
N LEU A 500 -24.22 -26.85 -20.63
CA LEU A 500 -25.31 -27.74 -20.24
C LEU A 500 -25.05 -28.48 -18.92
N LEU A 501 -23.79 -28.53 -18.49
CA LEU A 501 -23.30 -29.27 -17.32
C LEU A 501 -22.98 -28.36 -16.13
N LEU A 502 -22.91 -27.05 -16.34
CA LEU A 502 -22.56 -26.09 -15.29
C LEU A 502 -23.66 -26.01 -14.21
N PRO A 503 -23.27 -25.99 -12.93
CA PRO A 503 -24.20 -25.71 -11.84
C PRO A 503 -24.92 -24.35 -12.01
N PRO A 504 -26.14 -24.17 -11.43
CA PRO A 504 -26.92 -22.93 -11.60
C PRO A 504 -26.19 -21.64 -11.20
N ASP A 505 -25.31 -21.73 -10.20
CA ASP A 505 -24.49 -20.62 -9.70
C ASP A 505 -23.29 -20.27 -10.61
N GLN A 506 -22.96 -21.11 -11.59
CA GLN A 506 -21.94 -20.89 -12.61
C GLN A 506 -22.52 -20.70 -14.02
N ALA A 507 -23.80 -21.04 -14.22
CA ALA A 507 -24.45 -21.02 -15.53
C ALA A 507 -24.35 -19.65 -16.25
N ARG A 508 -24.48 -18.55 -15.49
CA ARG A 508 -24.35 -17.20 -16.02
C ARG A 508 -22.94 -16.91 -16.55
N ALA A 509 -21.91 -17.25 -15.77
CA ALA A 509 -20.52 -17.05 -16.16
C ALA A 509 -20.15 -17.87 -17.42
N GLY A 510 -20.63 -19.11 -17.48
CA GLY A 510 -20.53 -19.97 -18.66
C GLY A 510 -21.18 -19.37 -19.89
N ALA A 511 -22.41 -18.84 -19.74
CA ALA A 511 -23.14 -18.22 -20.83
C ALA A 511 -22.44 -16.96 -21.37
N GLU A 512 -21.98 -16.07 -20.48
CA GLU A 512 -21.26 -14.84 -20.86
C GLU A 512 -19.90 -15.16 -21.51
N THR A 513 -19.19 -16.19 -21.02
CA THR A 513 -17.91 -16.62 -21.61
C THR A 513 -18.12 -17.20 -23.01
N LEU A 514 -19.15 -18.03 -23.19
CA LEU A 514 -19.52 -18.58 -24.49
C LEU A 514 -19.90 -17.46 -25.46
N GLU A 515 -20.71 -16.49 -25.04
CA GLU A 515 -21.11 -15.36 -25.88
C GLU A 515 -19.90 -14.57 -26.39
N TYR A 516 -18.93 -14.28 -25.51
CA TYR A 516 -17.67 -13.64 -25.90
C TYR A 516 -16.92 -14.47 -26.95
N THR A 517 -16.71 -15.77 -26.69
CA THR A 517 -15.96 -16.64 -27.60
C THR A 517 -16.65 -16.79 -28.96
N GLU A 518 -17.98 -16.89 -28.99
CA GLU A 518 -18.74 -16.97 -30.25
C GLU A 518 -18.68 -15.66 -31.05
N ASN A 519 -18.73 -14.51 -30.38
CA ASN A 519 -18.59 -13.22 -31.04
C ASN A 519 -17.18 -13.01 -31.60
N ARG A 520 -16.13 -13.44 -30.87
CA ARG A 520 -14.73 -13.45 -31.38
C ARG A 520 -14.57 -14.39 -32.58
N LEU A 521 -15.14 -15.59 -32.52
CA LEU A 521 -15.10 -16.55 -33.62
C LEU A 521 -15.81 -16.01 -34.87
N THR A 522 -16.95 -15.36 -34.69
CA THR A 522 -17.72 -14.73 -35.78
C THR A 522 -16.91 -13.62 -36.45
N TRP A 523 -16.31 -12.74 -35.64
CA TRP A 523 -15.39 -11.70 -36.11
C TRP A 523 -14.21 -12.31 -36.90
N ALA A 524 -13.57 -13.34 -36.35
CA ALA A 524 -12.40 -13.97 -36.96
C ALA A 524 -12.72 -14.59 -38.33
N ARG A 525 -13.84 -15.32 -38.43
CA ARG A 525 -14.29 -15.91 -39.71
C ARG A 525 -14.61 -14.85 -40.77
N LYS A 526 -15.26 -13.76 -40.37
CA LYS A 526 -15.55 -12.65 -41.29
C LYS A 526 -14.28 -11.93 -41.74
N LEU A 527 -13.31 -11.76 -40.84
CA LEU A 527 -12.02 -11.15 -41.19
C LEU A 527 -11.28 -11.98 -42.24
N VAL A 528 -11.27 -13.32 -42.13
CA VAL A 528 -10.68 -14.20 -43.16
C VAL A 528 -11.33 -13.97 -44.53
N VAL A 529 -12.67 -13.91 -44.58
CA VAL A 529 -13.41 -13.68 -45.83
C VAL A 529 -13.06 -12.33 -46.44
N ALA A 530 -13.05 -11.26 -45.64
CA ALA A 530 -12.72 -9.91 -46.10
C ALA A 530 -11.26 -9.79 -46.58
N LEU A 531 -10.29 -10.36 -45.85
CA LEU A 531 -8.89 -10.36 -46.27
C LEU A 531 -8.67 -11.13 -47.58
N LYS A 532 -9.32 -12.29 -47.75
CA LYS A 532 -9.24 -13.07 -48.98
C LYS A 532 -9.89 -12.37 -50.17
N ALA A 533 -11.01 -11.67 -49.94
CA ALA A 533 -11.71 -10.90 -50.97
C ALA A 533 -11.07 -9.54 -51.25
N ASN A 534 -10.13 -9.09 -50.40
CA ASN A 534 -9.61 -7.73 -50.39
C ASN A 534 -10.74 -6.67 -50.36
N ASP A 535 -11.78 -6.95 -49.57
CA ASP A 535 -13.01 -6.15 -49.53
C ASP A 535 -13.14 -5.38 -48.20
N ASN A 536 -13.25 -4.06 -48.31
CA ASN A 536 -13.42 -3.15 -47.18
C ASN A 536 -14.89 -2.71 -46.96
N SER A 537 -15.83 -3.21 -47.76
CA SER A 537 -17.26 -2.87 -47.66
C SER A 537 -17.89 -3.23 -46.30
N HIS A 538 -17.28 -4.20 -45.59
CA HIS A 538 -17.70 -4.67 -44.27
C HIS A 538 -17.10 -3.90 -43.09
N ALA A 539 -16.45 -2.75 -43.31
CA ALA A 539 -15.78 -1.99 -42.25
C ALA A 539 -16.70 -1.66 -41.05
N LEU A 540 -17.95 -1.25 -41.31
CA LEU A 540 -18.94 -0.95 -40.26
C LEU A 540 -19.34 -2.19 -39.45
N GLU A 541 -19.47 -3.35 -40.12
CA GLU A 541 -19.79 -4.61 -39.46
C GLU A 541 -18.62 -5.08 -38.56
N PHE A 542 -17.38 -4.88 -39.00
CA PHE A 542 -16.20 -5.16 -38.17
C PHE A 542 -16.13 -4.25 -36.95
N GLN A 543 -16.48 -2.97 -37.12
CA GLN A 543 -16.53 -2.02 -36.01
C GLN A 543 -17.57 -2.44 -34.97
N ASP A 544 -18.78 -2.85 -35.39
CA ASP A 544 -19.84 -3.33 -34.49
C ASP A 544 -19.42 -4.59 -33.72
N LEU A 545 -18.87 -5.59 -34.42
CA LEU A 545 -18.36 -6.82 -33.81
C LEU A 545 -17.24 -6.53 -32.81
N ASN A 546 -16.35 -5.59 -33.12
CA ASN A 546 -15.27 -5.18 -32.22
C ASN A 546 -15.83 -4.47 -30.98
N GLN A 547 -16.74 -3.51 -31.13
CA GLN A 547 -17.39 -2.84 -30.01
C GLN A 547 -18.13 -3.83 -29.10
N LYS A 548 -18.87 -4.79 -29.69
CA LYS A 548 -19.51 -5.87 -28.93
C LYS A 548 -18.49 -6.75 -28.20
N ASN A 549 -17.38 -7.09 -28.83
CA ASN A 549 -16.28 -7.82 -28.18
C ASN A 549 -15.70 -7.06 -26.98
N GLN A 550 -15.49 -5.75 -27.11
CA GLN A 550 -14.99 -4.92 -26.00
C GLN A 550 -15.95 -4.91 -24.83
N ARG A 551 -17.26 -4.76 -25.09
CA ARG A 551 -18.30 -4.83 -24.05
C ARG A 551 -18.35 -6.18 -23.35
N LEU A 552 -18.30 -7.28 -24.12
CA LEU A 552 -18.30 -8.63 -23.55
C LEU A 552 -17.03 -8.88 -22.72
N ALA A 553 -15.86 -8.48 -23.21
CA ALA A 553 -14.60 -8.59 -22.47
C ALA A 553 -14.63 -7.75 -21.17
N ALA A 554 -15.12 -6.51 -21.24
CA ALA A 554 -15.31 -5.65 -20.07
C ALA A 554 -16.24 -6.30 -19.04
N ARG A 555 -17.36 -6.88 -19.48
CA ARG A 555 -18.30 -7.61 -18.61
C ARG A 555 -17.61 -8.78 -17.90
N LEU A 556 -16.88 -9.62 -18.64
CA LEU A 556 -16.16 -10.76 -18.04
C LEU A 556 -15.08 -10.30 -17.04
N GLN A 557 -14.34 -9.25 -17.36
CA GLN A 557 -13.31 -8.71 -16.47
C GLN A 557 -13.92 -8.11 -15.20
N TRP A 558 -14.97 -7.30 -15.35
CA TRP A 558 -15.71 -6.76 -14.21
C TRP A 558 -16.27 -7.87 -13.32
N ARG A 559 -16.88 -8.91 -13.90
CA ARG A 559 -17.36 -10.09 -13.16
C ARG A 559 -16.25 -10.81 -12.42
N SER A 560 -15.10 -11.00 -13.05
CA SER A 560 -13.92 -11.58 -12.42
C SER A 560 -13.44 -10.75 -11.22
N MET A 561 -13.42 -9.42 -11.36
CA MET A 561 -13.10 -8.50 -10.25
C MET A 561 -14.12 -8.59 -9.12
N GLN A 562 -15.42 -8.56 -9.42
CA GLN A 562 -16.48 -8.75 -8.42
C GLN A 562 -16.33 -10.09 -7.69
N ALA A 563 -16.05 -11.17 -8.42
CA ALA A 563 -15.86 -12.50 -7.87
C ALA A 563 -14.69 -12.52 -6.86
N ALA A 564 -13.54 -11.97 -7.29
CA ALA A 564 -12.33 -11.87 -6.47
C ALA A 564 -12.56 -11.07 -5.18
N MET A 565 -13.46 -10.08 -5.20
CA MET A 565 -13.71 -9.20 -4.07
C MET A 565 -14.87 -9.69 -3.17
N ALA A 566 -15.84 -10.40 -3.74
CA ALA A 566 -16.92 -11.07 -3.00
C ALA A 566 -16.40 -12.13 -2.03
N HIS A 567 -15.28 -12.77 -2.41
CA HIS A 567 -14.54 -13.73 -1.60
C HIS A 567 -13.71 -13.14 -0.48
N ARG A 568 -13.28 -11.88 -0.62
CA ARG A 568 -12.23 -11.34 0.24
C ARG A 568 -12.57 -11.61 1.71
N PRO A 569 -11.77 -12.47 2.36
CA PRO A 569 -12.17 -13.05 3.63
C PRO A 569 -12.30 -11.97 4.69
N ALA A 570 -13.19 -12.21 5.65
CA ALA A 570 -13.34 -11.34 6.81
C ALA A 570 -12.10 -11.49 7.70
N ALA A 571 -11.02 -10.81 7.31
CA ALA A 571 -9.78 -10.78 8.05
C ALA A 571 -10.10 -10.34 9.48
N LEU A 572 -9.57 -11.04 10.48
CA LEU A 572 -9.64 -10.58 11.89
C LEU A 572 -9.06 -9.17 12.03
N SER A 573 -8.13 -8.79 11.14
CA SER A 573 -7.60 -7.44 11.03
C SER A 573 -8.68 -6.37 10.71
N ASN A 574 -9.83 -6.75 10.16
CA ASN A 574 -10.93 -5.86 9.80
C ASN A 574 -12.08 -5.90 10.83
N ASN A 575 -11.91 -6.60 11.96
CA ASN A 575 -12.87 -6.55 13.06
C ASN A 575 -12.93 -5.13 13.65
N THR A 576 -14.14 -4.69 14.00
CA THR A 576 -14.44 -3.38 14.61
C THR A 576 -13.47 -3.01 15.73
N LEU A 577 -13.12 -3.96 16.62
CA LEU A 577 -12.18 -3.72 17.73
C LEU A 577 -10.75 -3.42 17.23
N VAL A 578 -10.29 -4.17 16.22
CA VAL A 578 -8.93 -4.02 15.67
C VAL A 578 -8.82 -2.74 14.84
N THR A 579 -9.86 -2.40 14.07
CA THR A 579 -9.95 -1.13 13.35
C THR A 579 -9.98 0.04 14.33
N TYR A 580 -10.75 -0.04 15.41
CA TYR A 580 -10.77 0.96 16.47
C TYR A 580 -9.37 1.20 17.09
N ILE A 581 -8.65 0.12 17.44
CA ILE A 581 -7.29 0.22 17.99
C ILE A 581 -6.33 0.84 16.96
N ARG A 582 -6.44 0.45 15.69
CA ARG A 582 -5.60 1.01 14.61
C ARG A 582 -5.85 2.50 14.40
N ASP A 583 -7.11 2.91 14.43
CA ASP A 583 -7.51 4.31 14.24
C ASP A 583 -7.10 5.18 15.43
N LEU A 584 -7.14 4.64 16.65
CA LEU A 584 -6.62 5.30 17.86
C LEU A 584 -5.10 5.60 17.76
N VAL A 585 -4.36 4.75 17.06
CA VAL A 585 -2.90 4.88 16.86
C VAL A 585 -2.58 5.73 15.63
N ARG A 586 -3.48 5.79 14.63
CA ARG A 586 -3.30 6.52 13.36
C ARG A 586 -3.98 7.88 13.32
N SER A 587 -4.62 8.35 14.39
CA SER A 587 -5.41 9.58 14.40
C SER A 587 -4.55 10.83 14.18
N GLY A 588 -4.35 11.16 12.91
CA GLY A 588 -3.81 12.40 12.38
C GLY A 588 -4.26 12.71 10.95
N GLY A 589 -5.28 12.01 10.41
CA GLY A 589 -5.84 12.25 9.08
C GLY A 589 -7.17 13.00 9.15
N ALA A 590 -7.44 13.87 8.16
CA ALA A 590 -8.65 14.69 8.07
C ALA A 590 -9.96 13.89 8.20
N ASP A 591 -10.98 14.50 8.83
CA ASP A 591 -12.31 13.92 9.07
C ASP A 591 -13.13 13.69 7.78
N CYS A 592 -12.75 14.36 6.69
CA CYS A 592 -13.40 14.31 5.38
C CYS A 592 -12.36 14.57 4.27
N ILE A 593 -12.49 13.84 3.16
CA ILE A 593 -11.65 13.96 1.98
C ILE A 593 -12.41 14.78 0.94
N HIS A 594 -11.73 15.76 0.35
CA HIS A 594 -12.29 16.61 -0.69
C HIS A 594 -11.36 16.60 -1.90
N GLY A 595 -11.94 16.76 -3.10
CA GLY A 595 -11.16 17.00 -4.30
C GLY A 595 -10.43 18.35 -4.29
N PRO A 596 -9.47 18.54 -5.21
CA PRO A 596 -8.85 19.85 -5.46
C PRO A 596 -9.90 20.92 -5.79
N GLU A 597 -9.67 22.17 -5.35
CA GLU A 597 -10.61 23.28 -5.55
C GLU A 597 -10.99 23.51 -7.02
N VAL A 598 -10.09 23.18 -7.96
CA VAL A 598 -10.28 23.27 -9.42
C VAL A 598 -11.44 22.39 -9.92
N PHE A 599 -11.77 21.31 -9.23
CA PHE A 599 -12.85 20.39 -9.61
C PHE A 599 -14.15 20.62 -8.81
N GLY A 600 -14.09 21.43 -7.75
CA GLY A 600 -15.23 21.75 -6.90
C GLY A 600 -14.83 22.56 -5.67
N ARG A 601 -15.64 23.57 -5.34
CA ARG A 601 -15.39 24.47 -4.20
C ARG A 601 -16.14 23.94 -2.97
N THR A 602 -15.44 23.78 -1.85
CA THR A 602 -16.02 23.31 -0.59
C THR A 602 -16.42 24.48 0.31
N PRO A 603 -17.46 24.32 1.15
CA PRO A 603 -17.84 25.33 2.12
C PRO A 603 -16.71 25.63 3.11
N LYS A 604 -16.44 26.92 3.36
CA LYS A 604 -15.45 27.34 4.36
C LYS A 604 -16.06 27.34 5.76
N ALA A 605 -15.21 27.31 6.79
CA ALA A 605 -15.67 27.37 8.19
C ALA A 605 -16.47 28.64 8.54
N THR A 606 -16.34 29.69 7.72
CA THR A 606 -17.08 30.95 7.82
C THR A 606 -18.48 30.90 7.22
N ASP A 607 -18.80 29.88 6.42
CA ASP A 607 -20.12 29.75 5.79
C ASP A 607 -21.16 29.24 6.80
N ALA A 608 -22.43 29.56 6.55
CA ALA A 608 -23.54 29.08 7.38
C ALA A 608 -23.69 27.56 7.31
N ARG A 609 -23.65 26.89 8.47
CA ARG A 609 -23.70 25.42 8.57
C ARG A 609 -25.03 24.81 8.16
N ASP A 610 -26.09 25.61 8.17
CA ASP A 610 -27.44 25.22 7.78
C ASP A 610 -27.79 25.62 6.34
N ASP A 611 -26.86 26.20 5.56
CA ASP A 611 -27.08 26.49 4.14
C ASP A 611 -26.89 25.24 3.26
N GLY A 612 -27.49 25.25 2.07
CA GLY A 612 -27.53 24.11 1.16
C GLY A 612 -26.17 23.45 0.87
N PRO A 613 -25.12 24.20 0.47
CA PRO A 613 -23.79 23.65 0.23
C PRO A 613 -23.17 22.99 1.47
N ALA A 614 -23.28 23.62 2.65
CA ALA A 614 -22.77 23.07 3.90
C ALA A 614 -23.49 21.78 4.32
N LEU A 615 -24.80 21.70 4.09
CA LEU A 615 -25.59 20.49 4.36
C LEU A 615 -25.25 19.35 3.40
N ARG A 616 -24.94 19.63 2.13
CA ARG A 616 -24.46 18.61 1.18
C ARG A 616 -23.07 18.11 1.57
N ASP A 617 -22.16 19.01 1.91
CA ASP A 617 -20.81 18.69 2.37
C ASP A 617 -20.85 17.80 3.62
N ALA A 618 -21.65 18.19 4.62
CA ALA A 618 -21.85 17.40 5.84
C ALA A 618 -22.41 16.00 5.55
N ALA A 619 -23.36 15.87 4.61
CA ALA A 619 -23.89 14.58 4.17
C ALA A 619 -22.84 13.72 3.47
N GLY A 620 -22.01 14.33 2.60
CA GLY A 620 -20.89 13.68 1.96
C GLY A 620 -19.88 13.15 2.97
N CYS A 621 -19.42 14.00 3.88
CA CYS A 621 -18.49 13.60 4.94
C CYS A 621 -19.06 12.51 5.86
N ALA A 622 -20.38 12.54 6.13
CA ALA A 622 -21.03 11.47 6.89
C ALA A 622 -21.02 10.14 6.14
N ALA A 623 -21.29 10.15 4.83
CA ALA A 623 -21.21 8.98 3.98
C ALA A 623 -19.78 8.41 3.92
N GLN A 624 -18.77 9.27 3.79
CA GLN A 624 -17.37 8.85 3.82
C GLN A 624 -17.02 8.12 5.13
N ARG A 625 -17.39 8.71 6.28
CA ARG A 625 -17.16 8.10 7.60
C ARG A 625 -17.89 6.77 7.73
N ALA A 626 -19.13 6.68 7.26
CA ALA A 626 -19.91 5.46 7.32
C ALA A 626 -19.27 4.34 6.47
N LEU A 627 -18.85 4.64 5.23
CA LEU A 627 -18.18 3.66 4.38
C LEU A 627 -16.83 3.20 4.95
N ARG A 628 -16.01 4.14 5.43
CA ARG A 628 -14.69 3.82 6.02
C ARG A 628 -14.80 2.96 7.29
N LYS A 629 -15.84 3.16 8.10
CA LYS A 629 -16.12 2.38 9.32
C LYS A 629 -16.85 1.05 9.05
N GLY A 630 -17.33 0.82 7.82
CA GLY A 630 -18.21 -0.30 7.50
C GLY A 630 -19.60 -0.18 8.14
N ASP A 631 -20.03 1.03 8.49
CA ASP A 631 -21.39 1.31 8.97
C ASP A 631 -22.35 1.41 7.78
N TYR A 632 -22.60 0.26 7.17
CA TYR A 632 -23.46 0.16 5.98
C TYR A 632 -24.92 0.50 6.29
N ALA A 633 -25.37 0.35 7.55
CA ALA A 633 -26.72 0.74 7.95
C ALA A 633 -26.93 2.25 7.85
N ALA A 634 -25.95 3.05 8.31
CA ALA A 634 -25.98 4.50 8.17
C ALA A 634 -25.96 4.92 6.70
N LEU A 635 -25.16 4.27 5.85
CA LEU A 635 -25.13 4.54 4.40
C LEU A 635 -26.48 4.29 3.73
N GLU A 636 -27.09 3.12 3.98
CA GLU A 636 -28.41 2.76 3.46
C GLU A 636 -29.47 3.79 3.87
N ALA A 637 -29.46 4.19 5.15
CA ALA A 637 -30.38 5.19 5.68
C ALA A 637 -30.19 6.56 5.00
N MET A 638 -28.94 7.02 4.82
CA MET A 638 -28.64 8.29 4.15
C MET A 638 -29.08 8.30 2.68
N MET A 639 -28.83 7.22 1.94
CA MET A 639 -29.24 7.08 0.54
C MET A 639 -30.77 7.06 0.40
N ALA A 640 -31.46 6.28 1.25
CA ALA A 640 -32.92 6.20 1.25
C ALA A 640 -33.58 7.51 1.69
N ASP A 641 -33.00 8.21 2.68
CA ASP A 641 -33.48 9.52 3.13
C ASP A 641 -33.30 10.59 2.05
N GLY A 642 -32.11 10.69 1.47
CA GLY A 642 -31.82 11.65 0.41
C GLY A 642 -32.71 11.50 -0.82
N LEU A 643 -33.16 10.26 -1.13
CA LEU A 643 -34.12 10.00 -2.20
C LEU A 643 -35.52 10.55 -1.88
N ARG A 644 -35.96 10.47 -0.61
CA ARG A 644 -37.27 11.00 -0.17
C ARG A 644 -37.29 12.52 -0.05
N THR A 645 -36.13 13.13 0.20
CA THR A 645 -36.01 14.56 0.48
C THR A 645 -35.37 15.36 -0.65
N ILE A 646 -35.52 14.93 -1.91
CA ILE A 646 -35.01 15.70 -3.06
C ILE A 646 -35.67 17.09 -3.08
N GLY A 647 -34.85 18.14 -3.10
CA GLY A 647 -35.30 19.53 -3.12
C GLY A 647 -35.58 20.13 -1.73
N ASP A 648 -35.30 19.42 -0.64
CA ASP A 648 -35.61 19.86 0.73
C ASP A 648 -34.63 20.87 1.33
N LEU A 649 -33.46 21.03 0.73
CA LEU A 649 -32.43 21.92 1.22
C LEU A 649 -32.85 23.39 1.05
N PRO A 650 -32.28 24.34 1.83
CA PRO A 650 -32.64 25.75 1.75
C PRO A 650 -32.42 26.38 0.38
N ASP A 651 -31.54 25.79 -0.45
CA ASP A 651 -31.29 26.18 -1.82
C ASP A 651 -32.04 25.33 -2.85
N GLY A 652 -32.95 24.45 -2.44
CA GLY A 652 -33.67 23.49 -3.30
C GLY A 652 -32.78 22.40 -3.87
N GLY A 653 -31.61 22.15 -3.29
CA GLY A 653 -30.75 21.00 -3.60
C GLY A 653 -31.19 19.70 -2.91
N SER A 654 -30.34 18.67 -2.93
CA SER A 654 -30.64 17.38 -2.30
C SER A 654 -29.46 16.86 -1.47
N ARG A 655 -29.74 16.27 -0.30
CA ARG A 655 -28.74 15.52 0.48
C ARG A 655 -28.18 14.32 -0.29
N LEU A 656 -28.97 13.69 -1.17
CA LEU A 656 -28.51 12.58 -2.01
C LEU A 656 -27.33 13.00 -2.89
N GLN A 657 -27.35 14.22 -3.43
CA GLN A 657 -26.23 14.77 -4.19
C GLN A 657 -24.97 14.88 -3.33
N GLY A 658 -25.11 15.33 -2.08
CA GLY A 658 -24.01 15.40 -1.12
C GLY A 658 -23.43 14.03 -0.78
N VAL A 659 -24.28 13.03 -0.52
CA VAL A 659 -23.85 11.65 -0.26
C VAL A 659 -23.08 11.07 -1.43
N LEU A 660 -23.62 11.19 -2.65
CA LEU A 660 -22.97 10.69 -3.87
C LEU A 660 -21.65 11.41 -4.15
N GLY A 661 -21.63 12.74 -4.01
CA GLY A 661 -20.41 13.55 -4.18
C GLY A 661 -19.33 13.18 -3.15
N GLY A 662 -19.70 13.02 -1.88
CA GLY A 662 -18.75 12.60 -0.85
C GLY A 662 -18.18 11.20 -1.08
N LEU A 663 -18.98 10.26 -1.60
CA LEU A 663 -18.48 8.94 -2.00
C LEU A 663 -17.55 9.02 -3.21
N ASN A 664 -17.88 9.86 -4.20
CA ASN A 664 -17.02 10.11 -5.36
C ASN A 664 -15.67 10.70 -4.91
N ASP A 665 -15.66 11.72 -4.05
CA ASP A 665 -14.42 12.32 -3.50
C ASP A 665 -13.58 11.28 -2.74
N LEU A 666 -14.23 10.43 -1.94
CA LEU A 666 -13.54 9.37 -1.22
C LEU A 666 -12.90 8.37 -2.19
N PHE A 667 -13.63 7.97 -3.22
CA PHE A 667 -13.12 7.02 -4.19
C PHE A 667 -11.95 7.60 -4.98
N ASP A 668 -12.04 8.86 -5.40
CA ASP A 668 -11.02 9.51 -6.23
C ASP A 668 -9.77 9.91 -5.43
N TYR A 669 -9.94 10.44 -4.21
CA TYR A 669 -8.85 11.14 -3.49
C TYR A 669 -8.35 10.47 -2.20
N GLU A 670 -8.93 9.36 -1.71
CA GLU A 670 -8.41 8.67 -0.50
C GLU A 670 -7.05 8.00 -0.73
N GLY A 671 -6.66 7.77 -1.99
CA GLY A 671 -5.38 7.16 -2.34
C GLY A 671 -5.32 5.64 -2.12
N LEU A 672 -6.48 4.98 -2.02
CA LEU A 672 -6.56 3.52 -1.97
C LEU A 672 -6.46 2.89 -3.36
N ASP A 673 -5.84 1.72 -3.43
CA ASP A 673 -5.88 0.91 -4.64
C ASP A 673 -7.31 0.43 -4.94
N ILE A 674 -7.53 0.11 -6.23
CA ILE A 674 -8.84 -0.28 -6.74
C ILE A 674 -9.41 -1.51 -6.04
N ASP A 675 -8.56 -2.48 -5.69
CA ASP A 675 -9.00 -3.72 -5.04
C ASP A 675 -9.50 -3.46 -3.61
N ALA A 676 -8.86 -2.57 -2.86
CA ALA A 676 -9.31 -2.16 -1.53
C ALA A 676 -10.66 -1.46 -1.58
N GLN A 677 -10.90 -0.64 -2.60
CA GLN A 677 -12.18 0.05 -2.79
C GLN A 677 -13.30 -0.92 -3.17
N PHE A 678 -13.08 -1.80 -4.15
CA PHE A 678 -14.04 -2.86 -4.49
C PHE A 678 -14.32 -3.78 -3.29
N ALA A 679 -13.32 -4.08 -2.47
CA ALA A 679 -13.51 -4.90 -1.28
C ALA A 679 -14.44 -4.25 -0.24
N ARG A 680 -14.40 -2.92 -0.08
CA ARG A 680 -15.33 -2.19 0.80
C ARG A 680 -16.75 -2.24 0.27
N ILE A 681 -16.94 -2.05 -1.04
CA ILE A 681 -18.23 -2.15 -1.71
C ILE A 681 -18.78 -3.58 -1.64
N ALA A 682 -17.93 -4.59 -1.81
CA ALA A 682 -18.30 -5.99 -1.63
C ALA A 682 -18.74 -6.28 -0.18
N GLY A 683 -18.10 -5.67 0.82
CA GLY A 683 -18.55 -5.70 2.21
C GLY A 683 -19.96 -5.13 2.38
N TRP A 684 -20.24 -3.99 1.75
CA TRP A 684 -21.56 -3.36 1.74
C TRP A 684 -22.60 -4.29 1.11
N ARG A 685 -22.32 -4.82 -0.09
CA ARG A 685 -23.20 -5.75 -0.80
C ARG A 685 -23.49 -7.02 -0.01
N ARG A 686 -22.51 -7.56 0.73
CA ARG A 686 -22.72 -8.73 1.62
C ARG A 686 -23.64 -8.41 2.80
N ALA A 687 -23.52 -7.22 3.39
CA ALA A 687 -24.38 -6.79 4.48
C ALA A 687 -25.82 -6.50 4.01
N TYR A 688 -25.97 -5.97 2.79
CA TYR A 688 -27.26 -5.59 2.20
C TYR A 688 -27.43 -6.17 0.78
N PRO A 689 -27.66 -7.49 0.64
CA PRO A 689 -27.67 -8.17 -0.66
C PRO A 689 -28.84 -7.77 -1.57
N GLN A 690 -29.88 -7.14 -1.02
CA GLN A 690 -31.04 -6.65 -1.77
C GLN A 690 -30.91 -5.16 -2.12
N SER A 691 -29.90 -4.46 -1.57
CA SER A 691 -29.69 -3.05 -1.87
C SER A 691 -29.04 -2.87 -3.22
N ILE A 692 -29.47 -1.83 -3.93
CA ILE A 692 -28.91 -1.41 -5.22
C ILE A 692 -27.83 -0.34 -5.07
N TYR A 693 -27.75 0.33 -3.92
CA TYR A 693 -26.74 1.37 -3.65
C TYR A 693 -25.29 0.91 -3.76
N PRO A 694 -24.87 -0.28 -3.28
CA PRO A 694 -23.50 -0.74 -3.51
C PRO A 694 -23.19 -0.94 -5.01
N ASP A 695 -24.17 -1.31 -5.83
CA ASP A 695 -23.96 -1.48 -7.27
C ASP A 695 -23.78 -0.13 -7.98
N LEU A 696 -24.52 0.91 -7.57
CA LEU A 696 -24.34 2.28 -8.07
C LEU A 696 -22.99 2.88 -7.66
N ALA A 697 -22.58 2.63 -6.41
CA ALA A 697 -21.25 3.04 -5.93
C ALA A 697 -20.13 2.32 -6.70
N GLU A 698 -20.33 1.05 -7.09
CA GLU A 698 -19.37 0.31 -7.89
C GLU A 698 -19.28 0.82 -9.33
N ALA A 699 -20.41 1.16 -9.95
CA ALA A 699 -20.43 1.80 -11.26
C ALA A 699 -19.70 3.14 -11.25
N GLU A 700 -19.88 3.93 -10.19
CA GLU A 700 -19.12 5.18 -9.97
C GLU A 700 -17.62 4.92 -9.87
N LEU A 701 -17.23 3.95 -9.04
CA LEU A 701 -15.83 3.57 -8.85
C LEU A 701 -15.18 3.12 -10.18
N LEU A 702 -15.90 2.39 -11.03
CA LEU A 702 -15.42 2.00 -12.36
C LEU A 702 -15.19 3.22 -13.26
N SER A 703 -16.09 4.20 -13.23
CA SER A 703 -15.96 5.46 -13.96
C SER A 703 -14.72 6.24 -13.49
N ILE A 704 -14.56 6.42 -12.18
CA ILE A 704 -13.38 7.06 -11.58
C ILE A 704 -12.10 6.31 -11.97
N TRP A 705 -12.11 4.98 -11.91
CA TRP A 705 -10.97 4.16 -12.30
C TRP A 705 -10.61 4.30 -13.79
N ALA A 706 -11.60 4.53 -14.66
CA ALA A 706 -11.35 4.90 -16.05
C ALA A 706 -10.60 6.24 -16.11
N TRP A 707 -11.11 7.28 -15.45
CA TRP A 707 -10.51 8.61 -15.43
C TRP A 707 -9.07 8.61 -14.89
N TRP A 708 -8.74 7.75 -13.91
CA TRP A 708 -7.35 7.59 -13.46
C TRP A 708 -6.39 7.13 -14.56
N ALA A 709 -6.84 6.30 -15.51
CA ALA A 709 -6.00 5.87 -16.63
C ALA A 709 -5.77 7.00 -17.63
N ARG A 710 -6.79 7.85 -17.87
CA ARG A 710 -6.70 9.00 -18.77
C ARG A 710 -5.89 10.14 -18.17
N GLY A 711 -6.04 10.37 -16.86
CA GLY A 711 -5.65 11.59 -16.17
C GLY A 711 -6.62 12.76 -16.45
N HIS A 712 -6.39 13.88 -15.75
CA HIS A 712 -7.24 15.08 -15.85
C HIS A 712 -6.74 16.12 -16.87
N GLY A 713 -5.74 15.78 -17.69
CA GLY A 713 -5.23 16.66 -18.75
C GLY A 713 -6.18 16.81 -19.95
N THR A 714 -5.91 17.77 -20.82
CA THR A 714 -6.62 17.94 -22.10
C THR A 714 -6.39 16.74 -23.03
N ALA A 715 -7.35 16.47 -23.92
CA ALA A 715 -7.35 15.25 -24.74
C ALA A 715 -6.08 15.08 -25.61
N ASN A 716 -5.50 16.17 -26.10
CA ASN A 716 -4.26 16.18 -26.87
C ASN A 716 -2.99 15.83 -26.06
N MET A 717 -3.08 15.75 -24.73
CA MET A 717 -1.97 15.35 -23.85
C MET A 717 -2.06 13.89 -23.40
N VAL A 718 -3.12 13.16 -23.78
CA VAL A 718 -3.34 11.76 -23.40
C VAL A 718 -2.69 10.83 -24.42
N SER A 719 -1.86 9.88 -23.97
CA SER A 719 -1.26 8.89 -24.86
C SER A 719 -2.31 7.91 -25.40
N GLY A 720 -2.10 7.34 -26.59
CA GLY A 720 -3.02 6.33 -27.15
C GLY A 720 -3.19 5.11 -26.25
N GLN A 721 -2.15 4.72 -25.49
CA GLN A 721 -2.24 3.64 -24.51
C GLN A 721 -3.14 4.00 -23.32
N ALA A 722 -2.97 5.21 -22.77
CA ALA A 722 -3.83 5.69 -21.68
C ALA A 722 -5.30 5.78 -22.13
N MET A 723 -5.53 6.25 -23.36
CA MET A 723 -6.87 6.33 -23.96
C MET A 723 -7.50 4.93 -24.12
N ALA A 724 -6.76 3.94 -24.62
CA ALA A 724 -7.28 2.58 -24.76
C ALA A 724 -7.67 1.95 -23.41
N VAL A 725 -6.92 2.23 -22.34
CA VAL A 725 -7.27 1.76 -20.99
C VAL A 725 -8.49 2.50 -20.44
N PHE A 726 -8.58 3.81 -20.68
CA PHE A 726 -9.76 4.61 -20.34
C PHE A 726 -11.01 4.06 -21.02
N GLU A 727 -11.00 3.92 -22.35
CA GLU A 727 -12.14 3.37 -23.12
C GLU A 727 -12.55 1.98 -22.65
N PHE A 728 -11.59 1.09 -22.40
CA PHE A 728 -11.89 -0.25 -21.89
C PHE A 728 -12.58 -0.21 -20.51
N ARG A 729 -12.13 0.68 -19.62
CA ARG A 729 -12.74 0.86 -18.29
C ARG A 729 -14.11 1.55 -18.37
N GLN A 730 -14.32 2.44 -19.33
CA GLN A 730 -15.64 3.00 -19.62
C GLN A 730 -16.62 1.93 -20.09
N TYR A 731 -16.19 0.95 -20.91
CA TYR A 731 -17.02 -0.20 -21.20
C TYR A 731 -17.40 -1.01 -19.95
N MET A 732 -16.52 -1.10 -18.93
CA MET A 732 -16.86 -1.74 -17.65
C MET A 732 -17.95 -0.97 -16.90
N THR A 733 -17.86 0.37 -16.85
CA THR A 733 -18.91 1.23 -16.30
C THR A 733 -20.23 1.03 -17.06
N ALA A 734 -20.18 1.01 -18.39
CA ALA A 734 -21.36 0.86 -19.24
C ALA A 734 -22.10 -0.46 -18.97
N VAL A 735 -21.37 -1.59 -18.94
CA VAL A 735 -21.99 -2.89 -18.68
C VAL A 735 -22.48 -3.02 -17.24
N ALA A 736 -21.84 -2.36 -16.27
CA ALA A 736 -22.29 -2.34 -14.88
C ALA A 736 -23.63 -1.58 -14.74
N LEU A 737 -23.75 -0.41 -15.39
CA LEU A 737 -24.98 0.38 -15.41
C LEU A 737 -26.11 -0.33 -16.18
N GLU A 738 -25.78 -1.03 -17.27
CA GLU A 738 -26.72 -1.87 -18.04
C GLU A 738 -27.26 -3.02 -17.18
N ASP A 739 -26.38 -3.73 -16.46
CA ASP A 739 -26.75 -4.88 -15.62
C ASP A 739 -27.74 -4.52 -14.50
N ILE A 740 -27.69 -3.28 -14.02
CA ILE A 740 -28.56 -2.81 -12.94
C ILE A 740 -29.76 -1.97 -13.41
N ARG A 741 -29.86 -1.68 -14.70
CA ARG A 741 -30.87 -0.76 -15.26
C ARG A 741 -32.28 -1.03 -14.73
N ASP A 742 -32.76 -2.27 -14.80
CA ASP A 742 -34.13 -2.60 -14.42
C ASP A 742 -34.42 -2.41 -12.93
N ARG A 743 -33.40 -2.57 -12.08
CA ARG A 743 -33.46 -2.37 -10.62
C ARG A 743 -33.19 -0.93 -10.20
N ALA A 744 -32.48 -0.16 -11.02
CA ALA A 744 -32.02 1.20 -10.72
C ALA A 744 -32.80 2.31 -11.45
N LYS A 745 -33.72 1.96 -12.36
CA LYS A 745 -34.54 2.91 -13.15
C LYS A 745 -35.38 3.90 -12.32
N ASP A 746 -35.58 3.64 -11.03
CA ASP A 746 -36.31 4.51 -10.12
C ASP A 746 -35.36 5.26 -9.16
N LEU A 747 -34.09 5.38 -9.54
CA LEU A 747 -33.08 6.17 -8.85
C LEU A 747 -32.52 7.26 -9.77
N PRO A 748 -32.53 8.53 -9.36
CA PRO A 748 -31.99 9.61 -10.18
C PRO A 748 -30.48 9.49 -10.41
N ALA A 749 -29.76 8.87 -9.47
CA ALA A 749 -28.32 8.62 -9.57
C ALA A 749 -27.94 7.77 -10.80
N TRP A 750 -28.75 6.76 -11.14
CA TRP A 750 -28.50 5.91 -12.31
C TRP A 750 -28.56 6.70 -13.62
N TYR A 751 -29.54 7.61 -13.75
CA TYR A 751 -29.63 8.50 -14.90
C TYR A 751 -28.45 9.46 -14.97
N ALA A 752 -28.08 10.09 -13.85
CA ALA A 752 -26.94 11.01 -13.79
C ALA A 752 -25.62 10.31 -14.22
N GLN A 753 -25.35 9.12 -13.69
CA GLN A 753 -24.17 8.32 -14.05
C GLN A 753 -24.18 7.88 -15.52
N SER A 754 -25.35 7.45 -16.03
CA SER A 754 -25.49 7.06 -17.43
C SER A 754 -25.29 8.24 -18.39
N MET A 755 -25.74 9.44 -18.01
CA MET A 755 -25.49 10.67 -18.76
C MET A 755 -24.01 11.07 -18.72
N GLN A 756 -23.36 10.98 -17.55
CA GLN A 756 -21.93 11.24 -17.41
C GLN A 756 -21.08 10.29 -18.27
N LEU A 757 -21.43 9.00 -18.29
CA LEU A 757 -20.80 8.01 -19.18
C LEU A 757 -20.99 8.40 -20.66
N SER A 758 -22.21 8.78 -21.06
CA SER A 758 -22.52 9.22 -22.42
C SER A 758 -21.64 10.40 -22.87
N VAL A 759 -21.46 11.40 -22.00
CA VAL A 759 -20.55 12.54 -22.26
C VAL A 759 -19.10 12.08 -22.37
N SER A 760 -18.66 11.22 -21.46
CA SER A 760 -17.27 10.76 -21.37
C SER A 760 -16.85 9.90 -22.58
N ASP A 761 -17.79 9.12 -23.14
CA ASP A 761 -17.55 8.25 -24.31
C ASP A 761 -17.73 9.00 -25.64
N GLY A 762 -18.00 10.32 -25.60
CA GLY A 762 -18.28 11.11 -26.80
C GLY A 762 -19.53 10.65 -27.56
N SER A 763 -20.50 10.08 -26.85
CA SER A 763 -21.76 9.66 -27.45
C SER A 763 -22.54 10.86 -27.97
N GLU A 764 -23.33 10.65 -29.04
CA GLU A 764 -24.20 11.69 -29.59
C GLU A 764 -25.09 12.31 -28.51
N ALA A 765 -25.21 13.64 -28.50
CA ALA A 765 -26.02 14.39 -27.54
C ALA A 765 -27.49 13.91 -27.49
N ALA A 766 -28.01 13.30 -28.57
CA ALA A 766 -29.32 12.68 -28.62
C ALA A 766 -29.51 11.52 -27.62
N LYS A 767 -28.47 10.71 -27.38
CA LYS A 767 -28.51 9.62 -26.39
C LYS A 767 -28.60 10.19 -24.97
N THR A 768 -27.77 11.19 -24.67
CA THR A 768 -27.79 11.91 -23.39
C THR A 768 -29.14 12.59 -23.17
N ARG A 769 -29.72 13.20 -24.22
CA ARG A 769 -31.05 13.83 -24.17
C ARG A 769 -32.16 12.84 -23.85
N THR A 770 -32.09 11.63 -24.39
CA THR A 770 -33.08 10.57 -24.10
C THR A 770 -33.07 10.20 -22.61
N LEU A 771 -31.87 9.96 -22.05
CA LEU A 771 -31.70 9.69 -20.63
C LEU A 771 -32.17 10.87 -19.75
N PHE A 772 -31.84 12.10 -20.16
CA PHE A 772 -32.31 13.31 -19.48
C PHE A 772 -33.83 13.37 -19.44
N ASN A 773 -34.51 13.21 -20.59
CA ASN A 773 -35.97 13.31 -20.66
C ASN A 773 -36.64 12.25 -19.77
N GLU A 774 -36.17 11.00 -19.80
CA GLU A 774 -36.68 9.92 -18.95
C GLU A 774 -36.47 10.21 -17.45
N GLY A 775 -35.25 10.59 -17.06
CA GLY A 775 -34.91 10.88 -15.68
C GLY A 775 -35.62 12.13 -15.14
N ASN A 776 -35.68 13.20 -15.95
CA ASN A 776 -36.29 14.46 -15.57
C ASN A 776 -37.82 14.35 -15.42
N ALA A 777 -38.47 13.50 -16.21
CA ALA A 777 -39.90 13.20 -16.04
C ALA A 777 -40.21 12.57 -14.68
N LYS A 778 -39.27 11.79 -14.12
CA LYS A 778 -39.41 11.16 -12.80
C LYS A 778 -38.90 12.02 -11.65
N PHE A 779 -37.82 12.78 -11.88
CA PHE A 779 -37.06 13.50 -10.85
C PHE A 779 -36.79 14.96 -11.24
N PRO A 780 -37.83 15.78 -11.47
CA PRO A 780 -37.66 17.14 -12.01
C PRO A 780 -36.87 18.09 -11.10
N HIS A 781 -36.82 17.81 -9.79
CA HIS A 781 -36.07 18.59 -8.80
C HIS A 781 -34.67 18.01 -8.48
N PHE A 782 -34.25 16.94 -9.15
CA PHE A 782 -32.87 16.46 -9.06
C PHE A 782 -32.00 17.14 -10.11
N TYR A 783 -31.57 18.37 -9.80
CA TYR A 783 -30.90 19.27 -10.74
C TYR A 783 -29.55 18.76 -11.29
N GLU A 784 -28.99 17.70 -10.73
CA GLU A 784 -27.81 17.04 -11.31
C GLU A 784 -28.07 16.51 -12.72
N LEU A 785 -29.30 16.07 -13.05
CA LEU A 785 -29.65 15.68 -14.43
C LEU A 785 -29.52 16.85 -15.40
N HIS A 786 -29.98 18.04 -14.97
CA HIS A 786 -29.86 19.25 -15.76
C HIS A 786 -28.39 19.64 -15.93
N ARG A 787 -27.60 19.55 -14.86
CA ARG A 787 -26.15 19.82 -14.88
C ARG A 787 -25.42 18.90 -15.88
N GLN A 788 -25.73 17.61 -15.90
CA GLN A 788 -25.13 16.67 -16.87
C GLN A 788 -25.54 16.98 -18.31
N MET A 789 -26.79 17.39 -18.55
CA MET A 789 -27.24 17.79 -19.89
C MET A 789 -26.56 19.09 -20.35
N LEU A 790 -26.47 20.10 -19.47
CA LEU A 790 -25.76 21.34 -19.74
C LEU A 790 -24.29 21.07 -20.10
N ARG A 791 -23.64 20.17 -19.35
CA ARG A 791 -22.27 19.73 -19.63
C ARG A 791 -22.15 19.11 -21.02
N ALA A 792 -23.06 18.22 -21.39
CA ALA A 792 -23.08 17.57 -22.71
C ALA A 792 -23.21 18.55 -23.89
N LEU A 793 -23.79 19.73 -23.66
CA LEU A 793 -24.01 20.77 -24.68
C LEU A 793 -22.92 21.84 -24.71
N MET A 794 -21.89 21.77 -23.85
CA MET A 794 -20.80 22.74 -23.88
C MET A 794 -19.94 22.59 -25.16
N PRO A 795 -19.32 23.67 -25.66
CA PRO A 795 -18.48 23.62 -26.85
C PRO A 795 -17.34 22.60 -26.82
N ARG A 796 -16.71 22.41 -25.66
CA ARG A 796 -15.63 21.42 -25.47
C ARG A 796 -16.11 19.97 -25.62
N TRP A 797 -17.41 19.72 -25.51
CA TRP A 797 -18.05 18.42 -25.66
C TRP A 797 -18.84 18.31 -26.99
N GLY A 798 -18.62 19.25 -27.93
CA GLY A 798 -19.21 19.22 -29.27
C GLY A 798 -20.51 19.99 -29.45
N GLY A 799 -21.01 20.65 -28.40
CA GLY A 799 -22.20 21.52 -28.48
C GLY A 799 -21.86 23.00 -28.74
N SER A 800 -22.78 23.90 -28.38
CA SER A 800 -22.61 25.35 -28.51
C SER A 800 -23.39 26.12 -27.44
N ALA A 801 -23.05 27.40 -27.25
CA ALA A 801 -23.81 28.29 -26.38
C ALA A 801 -25.30 28.40 -26.80
N ALA A 802 -25.58 28.33 -28.11
CA ALA A 802 -26.95 28.34 -28.63
C ALA A 802 -27.71 27.05 -28.30
N ASP A 803 -27.04 25.89 -28.33
CA ASP A 803 -27.65 24.62 -27.95
C ASP A 803 -28.02 24.60 -26.46
N VAL A 804 -27.15 25.18 -25.62
CA VAL A 804 -27.41 25.37 -24.19
C VAL A 804 -28.60 26.29 -23.96
N ASP A 805 -28.62 27.46 -24.61
CA ASP A 805 -29.72 28.42 -24.50
C ASP A 805 -31.07 27.80 -24.91
N HIS A 806 -31.10 27.14 -26.07
CA HIS A 806 -32.27 26.44 -26.58
C HIS A 806 -32.77 25.39 -25.58
N PHE A 807 -31.87 24.56 -25.05
CA PHE A 807 -32.21 23.57 -24.02
C PHE A 807 -32.81 24.21 -22.77
N ILE A 808 -32.22 25.30 -22.27
CA ILE A 808 -32.74 26.01 -21.09
C ILE A 808 -34.14 26.54 -21.38
N GLN A 809 -34.38 27.19 -22.52
CA GLN A 809 -35.70 27.71 -22.88
C GLN A 809 -36.74 26.59 -23.01
N GLU A 810 -36.39 25.45 -23.63
CA GLU A 810 -37.27 24.28 -23.73
C GLU A 810 -37.69 23.74 -22.35
N VAL A 811 -36.72 23.54 -21.45
CA VAL A 811 -36.97 23.01 -20.11
C VAL A 811 -37.80 24.00 -19.28
N VAL A 812 -37.51 25.29 -19.37
CA VAL A 812 -38.25 26.36 -18.67
C VAL A 812 -39.67 26.47 -19.21
N ALA A 813 -39.89 26.35 -20.52
CA ALA A 813 -41.22 26.39 -21.11
C ALA A 813 -42.10 25.21 -20.66
N ALA A 814 -41.50 24.03 -20.47
CA ALA A 814 -42.18 22.83 -19.99
C ALA A 814 -42.45 22.85 -18.47
N ALA A 815 -41.79 23.71 -17.70
CA ALA A 815 -41.97 23.80 -16.26
C ALA A 815 -43.30 24.51 -15.86
N PRO A 816 -43.85 24.21 -14.67
CA PRO A 816 -45.01 24.92 -14.13
C PRO A 816 -44.77 26.43 -14.07
N GLU A 817 -45.79 27.23 -14.38
CA GLU A 817 -45.67 28.69 -14.56
C GLU A 817 -44.98 29.39 -13.37
N GLY A 818 -45.33 29.02 -12.14
CA GLY A 818 -44.73 29.58 -10.92
C GLY A 818 -43.26 29.20 -10.66
N GLU A 819 -42.68 28.31 -11.45
CA GLU A 819 -41.30 27.85 -11.30
C GLU A 819 -40.36 28.33 -12.41
N ARG A 820 -40.91 28.85 -13.52
CA ARG A 820 -40.16 29.13 -14.75
C ARG A 820 -39.01 30.10 -14.55
N ASP A 821 -39.27 31.23 -13.90
CA ASP A 821 -38.25 32.28 -13.69
C ASP A 821 -37.13 31.80 -12.77
N ALA A 822 -37.49 31.10 -11.69
CA ALA A 822 -36.50 30.55 -10.77
C ALA A 822 -35.65 29.44 -11.41
N LEU A 823 -36.28 28.59 -12.25
CA LEU A 823 -35.60 27.54 -12.99
C LEU A 823 -34.64 28.13 -14.04
N LEU A 824 -35.07 29.17 -14.76
CA LEU A 824 -34.24 29.89 -15.72
C LEU A 824 -32.92 30.34 -15.08
N ALA A 825 -33.00 31.09 -13.98
CA ALA A 825 -31.82 31.58 -13.28
C ALA A 825 -30.93 30.44 -12.74
N ARG A 826 -31.53 29.37 -12.20
CA ARG A 826 -30.78 28.20 -11.71
C ARG A 826 -29.97 27.53 -12.83
N LEU A 827 -30.56 27.37 -14.03
CA LEU A 827 -29.90 26.67 -15.12
C LEU A 827 -28.76 27.49 -15.73
N TYR A 828 -28.94 28.81 -15.92
CA TYR A 828 -27.83 29.67 -16.34
C TYR A 828 -26.74 29.77 -15.27
N TRP A 829 -27.09 29.81 -13.98
CA TRP A 829 -26.11 29.75 -12.90
C TRP A 829 -25.33 28.43 -12.90
N SER A 830 -26.04 27.31 -13.06
CA SER A 830 -25.42 25.97 -13.14
C SER A 830 -24.45 25.91 -14.30
N TYR A 831 -24.82 26.47 -15.46
CA TYR A 831 -23.97 26.55 -16.63
C TYR A 831 -22.73 27.42 -16.41
N ALA A 832 -22.90 28.61 -15.83
CA ALA A 832 -21.82 29.56 -15.55
C ALA A 832 -20.77 29.02 -14.57
N THR A 833 -21.14 28.06 -13.72
CA THR A 833 -20.28 27.45 -12.68
C THR A 833 -19.82 26.03 -13.02
N LEU A 834 -20.06 25.57 -14.25
CA LEU A 834 -19.50 24.30 -14.71
C LEU A 834 -17.99 24.44 -14.91
N GLU A 835 -17.26 23.44 -14.41
CA GLU A 835 -15.81 23.29 -14.63
C GLU A 835 -15.00 24.55 -14.24
N ASP A 836 -15.33 25.17 -13.09
CA ASP A 836 -14.63 26.32 -12.50
C ASP A 836 -14.60 27.60 -13.36
N ASP A 837 -15.70 27.87 -14.06
CA ASP A 837 -15.88 29.04 -14.95
C ASP A 837 -14.98 28.99 -16.21
N ASP A 838 -14.48 27.80 -16.55
CA ASP A 838 -13.67 27.48 -17.73
C ASP A 838 -14.25 27.98 -19.07
N TYR A 839 -15.55 28.24 -19.11
CA TYR A 839 -16.25 28.80 -20.25
C TYR A 839 -17.38 29.74 -19.81
N ASP A 840 -17.05 31.02 -19.61
CA ASP A 840 -18.03 32.06 -19.30
C ASP A 840 -18.74 32.56 -20.57
N VAL A 841 -19.99 32.12 -20.76
CA VAL A 841 -20.86 32.54 -21.86
C VAL A 841 -21.65 33.80 -21.53
N VAL A 842 -21.84 34.09 -20.24
CA VAL A 842 -22.62 35.24 -19.77
C VAL A 842 -21.88 36.54 -20.08
N GLU A 843 -20.55 36.54 -20.01
CA GLU A 843 -19.73 37.69 -20.41
C GLU A 843 -19.64 37.85 -21.94
N LYS A 844 -19.72 36.75 -22.70
CA LYS A 844 -19.47 36.75 -24.15
C LYS A 844 -20.70 36.93 -25.03
N ASN A 845 -21.89 36.67 -24.51
CA ASN A 845 -23.15 36.83 -25.23
C ASN A 845 -24.12 37.63 -24.35
N ASP A 846 -24.73 38.68 -24.89
CA ASP A 846 -25.69 39.57 -24.23
C ASP A 846 -27.05 38.87 -23.98
N ILE A 847 -27.00 37.70 -23.34
CA ILE A 847 -28.14 36.81 -23.14
C ILE A 847 -28.86 37.26 -21.87
N LEU A 848 -29.96 37.98 -22.08
CA LEU A 848 -31.10 38.07 -21.15
C LEU A 848 -30.87 38.82 -19.83
N GLY A 849 -30.04 39.87 -19.80
CA GLY A 849 -29.72 40.63 -18.56
C GLY A 849 -30.92 40.89 -17.63
N SER A 850 -32.00 41.52 -18.09
CA SER A 850 -33.16 41.83 -17.23
C SER A 850 -34.01 40.62 -16.82
N ARG A 851 -34.21 39.65 -17.73
CA ARG A 851 -35.00 38.43 -17.47
C ARG A 851 -34.26 37.50 -16.50
N LEU A 852 -32.94 37.44 -16.60
CA LEU A 852 -32.10 36.66 -15.69
C LEU A 852 -32.15 37.21 -14.26
N MET A 853 -32.06 38.53 -14.09
CA MET A 853 -32.17 39.16 -12.76
C MET A 853 -33.55 38.92 -12.13
N ALA A 854 -34.63 39.03 -12.91
CA ALA A 854 -35.98 38.67 -12.44
C ALA A 854 -36.07 37.19 -12.00
N GLY A 855 -35.36 36.30 -12.70
CA GLY A 855 -35.24 34.89 -12.31
C GLY A 855 -34.53 34.68 -10.97
N PHE A 856 -33.48 35.46 -10.69
CA PHE A 856 -32.82 35.42 -9.38
C PHE A 856 -33.68 36.04 -8.26
N ASP A 857 -34.44 37.11 -8.55
CA ASP A 857 -35.45 37.61 -7.61
C ASP A 857 -36.48 36.50 -7.27
N ALA A 858 -36.91 35.73 -8.27
CA ALA A 858 -37.80 34.59 -8.07
C ALA A 858 -37.15 33.46 -7.26
N LEU A 859 -35.86 33.16 -7.48
CA LEU A 859 -35.10 32.19 -6.68
C LEU A 859 -35.02 32.61 -5.20
N LEU A 860 -34.64 33.86 -4.92
CA LEU A 860 -34.57 34.36 -3.55
C LEU A 860 -35.94 34.43 -2.88
N LYS A 861 -37.00 34.75 -3.63
CA LYS A 861 -38.36 34.70 -3.10
C LYS A 861 -38.76 33.28 -2.70
N ARG A 862 -38.36 32.27 -3.48
CA ARG A 862 -38.63 30.86 -3.18
C ARG A 862 -37.73 30.30 -2.07
N TYR A 863 -36.48 30.77 -2.00
CA TYR A 863 -35.44 30.29 -1.11
C TYR A 863 -34.82 31.44 -0.27
N PRO A 864 -35.62 32.13 0.56
CA PRO A 864 -35.20 33.39 1.20
C PRO A 864 -34.04 33.23 2.20
N LYS A 865 -33.89 32.02 2.75
CA LYS A 865 -32.82 31.69 3.71
C LYS A 865 -31.54 31.19 3.06
N SER A 866 -31.50 30.99 1.74
CA SER A 866 -30.31 30.48 1.08
C SER A 866 -29.26 31.57 0.94
N ASP A 867 -28.15 31.40 1.66
CA ASP A 867 -26.98 32.27 1.50
C ASP A 867 -26.32 31.99 0.14
N TYR A 868 -26.32 30.74 -0.31
CA TYR A 868 -25.88 30.35 -1.64
C TYR A 868 -26.59 31.14 -2.76
N TRP A 869 -27.93 31.19 -2.79
CA TRP A 869 -28.64 31.93 -3.84
C TRP A 869 -28.44 33.45 -3.75
N LEU A 870 -28.29 34.00 -2.55
CA LEU A 870 -27.97 35.42 -2.36
C LEU A 870 -26.60 35.76 -2.99
N ASN A 871 -25.59 34.93 -2.70
CA ASN A 871 -24.25 35.13 -3.22
C ASN A 871 -24.18 34.84 -4.73
N ALA A 872 -24.87 33.82 -5.22
CA ALA A 872 -24.99 33.51 -6.65
C ALA A 872 -25.63 34.66 -7.43
N TYR A 873 -26.64 35.32 -6.85
CA TYR A 873 -27.27 36.49 -7.45
C TYR A 873 -26.31 37.68 -7.54
N ALA A 874 -25.61 37.99 -6.45
CA ALA A 874 -24.61 39.06 -6.47
C ALA A 874 -23.47 38.75 -7.45
N ASN A 875 -23.00 37.50 -7.49
CA ASN A 875 -21.99 37.05 -8.45
C ASN A 875 -22.49 37.23 -9.89
N MET A 876 -23.70 36.78 -10.20
CA MET A 876 -24.27 36.93 -11.54
C MET A 876 -24.49 38.40 -11.92
N ALA A 877 -24.96 39.24 -10.99
CA ALA A 877 -25.09 40.69 -11.22
C ALA A 877 -23.73 41.33 -11.55
N CYS A 878 -22.65 40.83 -10.94
CA CYS A 878 -21.30 41.26 -11.27
C CYS A 878 -20.86 40.80 -12.68
N ARG A 879 -21.15 39.55 -13.07
CA ARG A 879 -20.86 39.04 -14.43
C ARG A 879 -21.61 39.80 -15.51
N THR A 880 -22.91 40.07 -15.31
CA THR A 880 -23.78 40.77 -16.29
C THR A 880 -23.69 42.29 -16.25
N ASN A 881 -22.73 42.86 -15.51
CA ASN A 881 -22.53 44.30 -15.36
C ASN A 881 -23.76 45.05 -14.79
N SER A 882 -24.57 44.38 -13.95
CA SER A 882 -25.76 44.93 -13.29
C SER A 882 -25.42 45.63 -11.98
N ALA A 883 -24.73 46.78 -12.08
CA ALA A 883 -24.16 47.50 -10.93
C ALA A 883 -25.17 47.78 -9.80
N ILE A 884 -26.36 48.32 -10.12
CA ILE A 884 -27.36 48.67 -9.09
C ILE A 884 -27.79 47.45 -8.27
N LYS A 885 -28.06 46.32 -8.93
CA LYS A 885 -28.47 45.10 -8.23
C LYS A 885 -27.36 44.54 -7.34
N TYR A 886 -26.10 44.57 -7.82
CA TYR A 886 -24.97 44.18 -6.97
C TYR A 886 -24.88 45.06 -5.71
N ILE A 887 -25.00 46.38 -5.87
CA ILE A 887 -24.95 47.37 -4.79
C ILE A 887 -26.06 47.14 -3.76
N GLU A 888 -27.27 46.80 -4.21
CA GLU A 888 -28.40 46.48 -3.33
C GLU A 888 -28.11 45.24 -2.46
N LEU A 889 -27.52 44.18 -3.04
CA LEU A 889 -27.25 42.92 -2.35
C LEU A 889 -25.97 42.94 -1.49
N ARG A 890 -25.02 43.83 -1.82
CA ARG A 890 -23.67 43.85 -1.26
C ARG A 890 -23.60 43.92 0.28
N PRO A 891 -24.44 44.71 1.00
CA PRO A 891 -24.42 44.74 2.47
C PRO A 891 -24.77 43.39 3.12
N ASP A 892 -25.60 42.57 2.48
CA ASP A 892 -26.01 41.28 3.03
C ASP A 892 -24.88 40.23 2.95
N LEU A 893 -23.97 40.37 1.97
CA LEU A 893 -22.84 39.44 1.75
C LEU A 893 -21.82 39.43 2.91
N ASP A 894 -21.78 40.47 3.73
CA ASP A 894 -20.89 40.52 4.90
C ASP A 894 -21.38 39.62 6.04
N LYS A 895 -22.70 39.38 6.12
CA LYS A 895 -23.34 38.57 7.17
C LYS A 895 -23.74 37.19 6.69
N ARG A 896 -24.08 37.07 5.40
CA ARG A 896 -24.65 35.88 4.76
C ARG A 896 -23.74 35.41 3.64
N ARG A 897 -22.52 35.02 3.98
CA ARG A 897 -21.48 34.63 3.02
C ARG A 897 -21.62 33.15 2.66
N SER A 898 -21.46 32.85 1.37
CA SER A 898 -21.35 31.48 0.85
C SER A 898 -20.15 31.41 -0.08
N SER A 899 -19.01 30.89 0.39
CA SER A 899 -17.76 30.92 -0.39
C SER A 899 -17.83 30.08 -1.67
N VAL A 900 -18.69 29.06 -1.70
CA VAL A 900 -18.89 28.18 -2.86
C VAL A 900 -19.40 28.94 -4.11
N ALA A 901 -20.08 30.08 -3.92
CA ALA A 901 -20.62 30.89 -5.01
C ALA A 901 -19.59 31.84 -5.65
N TRP A 902 -18.35 31.91 -5.15
CA TRP A 902 -17.32 32.83 -5.62
C TRP A 902 -16.09 32.05 -6.09
N SER A 903 -15.44 32.53 -7.15
CA SER A 903 -14.22 31.96 -7.72
C SER A 903 -13.03 32.90 -7.52
N GLU A 904 -11.81 32.45 -7.84
CA GLU A 904 -10.65 33.35 -7.84
C GLU A 904 -10.78 34.45 -8.91
N THR A 905 -11.40 34.12 -10.05
CA THR A 905 -11.62 35.05 -11.17
C THR A 905 -12.75 36.04 -10.88
N VAL A 906 -13.84 35.58 -10.27
CA VAL A 906 -15.01 36.38 -9.89
C VAL A 906 -15.22 36.28 -8.38
N SER A 907 -14.62 37.23 -7.66
CA SER A 907 -14.67 37.36 -6.20
C SER A 907 -15.41 38.63 -5.79
N ILE A 908 -15.84 38.70 -4.52
CA ILE A 908 -16.44 39.91 -3.95
C ILE A 908 -15.50 41.10 -4.12
N ASP A 909 -14.19 40.90 -3.89
CA ASP A 909 -13.20 41.97 -4.01
C ASP A 909 -13.01 42.44 -5.46
N SER A 910 -13.04 41.52 -6.44
CA SER A 910 -12.96 41.91 -7.86
C SER A 910 -14.23 42.64 -8.30
N CYS A 911 -15.39 42.25 -7.80
CA CYS A 911 -16.67 42.92 -8.05
C CYS A 911 -16.79 44.28 -7.36
N ASP A 912 -16.31 44.42 -6.12
CA ASP A 912 -16.25 45.69 -5.40
C ASP A 912 -15.35 46.68 -6.15
N LYS A 913 -14.18 46.23 -6.63
CA LYS A 913 -13.31 47.05 -7.50
C LYS A 913 -14.00 47.42 -8.82
N LYS A 914 -14.72 46.47 -9.45
CA LYS A 914 -15.45 46.71 -10.70
C LYS A 914 -16.50 47.82 -10.58
N PHE A 915 -17.18 47.93 -9.43
CA PHE A 915 -18.28 48.86 -9.21
C PHE A 915 -17.97 50.01 -8.24
N ASP A 916 -16.72 50.27 -7.88
CA ASP A 916 -16.35 51.28 -6.88
C ASP A 916 -16.93 52.68 -7.16
N ALA A 917 -16.86 53.14 -8.42
CA ALA A 917 -17.44 54.41 -8.83
C ALA A 917 -18.97 54.44 -8.68
N ALA A 918 -19.65 53.35 -9.04
CA ALA A 918 -21.10 53.23 -8.94
C ALA A 918 -21.55 53.16 -7.47
N MET A 919 -20.84 52.42 -6.62
CA MET A 919 -21.07 52.37 -5.17
C MET A 919 -20.90 53.75 -4.52
N THR A 920 -19.85 54.48 -4.92
CA THR A 920 -19.61 55.85 -4.42
C THR A 920 -20.75 56.79 -4.80
N ALA A 921 -21.25 56.71 -6.04
CA ALA A 921 -22.40 57.50 -6.47
C ALA A 921 -23.68 57.11 -5.73
N TYR A 922 -23.94 55.81 -5.56
CA TYR A 922 -25.13 55.30 -4.88
C TYR A 922 -25.17 55.70 -3.41
N ARG A 923 -24.03 55.64 -2.71
CA ARG A 923 -23.91 56.08 -1.30
C ARG A 923 -24.26 57.55 -1.11
N ARG A 924 -23.92 58.41 -2.08
CA ARG A 924 -24.27 59.86 -2.01
C ARG A 924 -25.77 60.08 -2.10
N SER A 925 -26.50 59.26 -2.85
CA SER A 925 -27.96 59.34 -2.98
C SER A 925 -28.72 58.54 -1.92
N HIS A 926 -28.07 57.57 -1.27
CA HIS A 926 -28.67 56.68 -0.26
C HIS A 926 -27.81 56.67 1.02
N PRO A 927 -27.91 57.70 1.88
CA PRO A 927 -27.07 57.83 3.07
C PRO A 927 -27.27 56.71 4.10
N ASP A 928 -28.42 56.03 4.09
CA ASP A 928 -28.71 54.91 5.00
C ASP A 928 -28.16 53.56 4.51
N TRP A 929 -27.56 53.50 3.31
CA TRP A 929 -27.00 52.27 2.75
C TRP A 929 -25.71 51.85 3.47
N GLN A 930 -25.71 50.65 4.07
CA GLN A 930 -24.63 50.13 4.93
C GLN A 930 -23.56 49.33 4.16
N GLY A 931 -23.22 49.72 2.93
CA GLY A 931 -22.22 49.02 2.11
C GLY A 931 -20.76 49.29 2.49
N PRO A 932 -19.79 48.52 1.94
CA PRO A 932 -18.37 48.58 2.29
C PRO A 932 -17.75 49.95 2.02
N ALA A 933 -16.87 50.44 2.90
CA ALA A 933 -16.22 51.76 2.74
C ALA A 933 -15.56 51.91 1.35
N ALA A 934 -15.56 53.14 0.81
CA ALA A 934 -14.94 53.40 -0.50
C ALA A 934 -13.48 52.94 -0.51
N ILE A 935 -13.06 52.27 -1.58
CA ILE A 935 -11.68 51.78 -1.70
C ILE A 935 -10.79 53.01 -1.86
N ALA A 936 -9.94 53.29 -0.86
CA ALA A 936 -8.99 54.38 -0.95
C ALA A 936 -8.01 54.06 -2.11
N GLY A 937 -8.09 54.85 -3.18
CA GLY A 937 -7.27 54.71 -4.38
C GLY A 937 -5.79 54.92 -4.14
#